data_AF-A2F8P0-F1
#
_entry.id   AF-A2F8P0-F1
#
_cell.length_a   1.000
_cell.length_b   1.000
_cell.length_c   1.000
_cell.angle_alpha   90.00
_cell.angle_beta   90.00
_cell.angle_gamma   90.00
#
_symmetry.space_group_name_H-M   'P 1'
#
loop_
_entity.id
_entity.type
_entity.pdbx_description
1 polymer ?
#
loop_
_entity_poly.entity_id
_entity_poly.type
_entity_poly.pdbx_seq_one_letter_code
_entity_poly.pdbx_strand_id
1 'polypeptide(L)'
;MGIEASAEWATATDKKISARGQGLQYLPKSLLPMSPIKVIDFAGNKIQYLPHDLRSLTALNLSNNSLGDLNPSMIAAIDTYVQLEQLSLENNGLTEFPPSFTQLPLKLLVLSSNKLTKWDFEFNDLQFLGLANNLLTLFAGRMPNLITADLFFNKISVFNLIGEILTTLNIVGNNLTELPDLEFPFLKILLVEMNKLKHLPNLQKFAPKLERLSISDNELEEIPPVPPTLSTLIASNNKISKIDDSLYEISNATEINLSFNLITSIKSFKNEVNFIYLQNNLIENCEEIKCGNTILKNNRLEVIPDFHNIRIFSFEMGFNRIKEIDLSRMPSVLVKLCLPCNCIKEVPKELLKMPLKTLDLSENEIEKIEGLQDTKILSLNLSGNKIREVPELPPSLTIFRISDNLLTELPTLPQLTTLDVSGNRIKKIPDIETLVLLYASRNEIEEVPNLKSTEIIDMSHNNIKTVSDISASFADFSYNNLEEFEVDDDYLMSIKVAHNKNLCLDLDLTIFKRLDCLDIVGIKSAKLILNTQINTKLREIDISNETELIMSNDFPVNKIAMTGKVGYADMQGQRGTMEDALIVDSNIGIYAIFDGHGGHIVSSLSAQRIHERLQSLQNGSEFRELITQAVDSVVGELKEKKVLGGSTMCLVRVGQDKIEVANIGDSRCVAILKDGTQRQLSNDHKPTYRPEVERIREKGSFVSKGRVQGRLAVARAIGDFAVLGIESVIEFTEIDKDIVSRIVIGCDGLYDVVSNEDCLKICNENQSAVTTAYKLRDRAFQRGSTDNISVIVVDCL
;
A
#
# COMPACT_ATOMS: atom_id res chain seq x y z
N MET A 1 35.27 -25.45 33.43
CA MET A 1 36.29 -25.22 32.39
C MET A 1 35.61 -24.43 31.29
N GLY A 2 35.56 -23.09 31.30
CA GLY A 2 36.66 -22.17 31.58
C GLY A 2 37.44 -21.96 30.28
N ILE A 3 36.83 -21.35 29.26
CA ILE A 3 37.56 -20.89 28.09
C ILE A 3 38.26 -19.59 28.53
N GLU A 4 39.40 -19.76 29.19
CA GLU A 4 40.49 -18.78 29.16
C GLU A 4 41.05 -18.80 27.73
N ALA A 5 40.45 -18.02 26.85
CA ALA A 5 41.16 -17.45 25.70
C ALA A 5 41.41 -15.97 26.05
N SER A 6 42.36 -15.72 26.94
CA SER A 6 43.00 -14.41 27.06
C SER A 6 43.83 -14.17 25.80
N ALA A 7 43.17 -13.90 24.68
CA ALA A 7 43.81 -13.10 23.65
C ALA A 7 43.92 -11.69 24.23
N GLU A 8 45.14 -11.16 24.38
CA GLU A 8 45.39 -9.75 24.67
C GLU A 8 45.01 -8.93 23.43
N TRP A 9 43.71 -8.79 23.15
CA TRP A 9 43.20 -7.92 22.08
C TRP A 9 43.12 -6.45 22.52
N ALA A 10 43.56 -6.16 23.76
CA ALA A 10 43.69 -4.82 24.31
C ALA A 10 44.86 -4.72 25.29
N THR A 11 45.66 -3.66 25.13
CA THR A 11 46.82 -3.33 25.95
C THR A 11 46.51 -2.19 26.93
N ALA A 12 47.27 -2.09 28.02
CA ALA A 12 47.12 -1.02 29.03
C ALA A 12 47.42 0.40 28.48
N THR A 13 47.86 0.53 27.24
CA THR A 13 48.16 1.81 26.58
C THR A 13 47.10 2.27 25.59
N ASP A 14 46.09 1.43 25.29
CA ASP A 14 45.10 1.72 24.27
C ASP A 14 44.17 2.86 24.68
N LYS A 15 44.01 3.84 23.77
CA LYS A 15 43.09 4.98 23.97
C LYS A 15 41.66 4.67 23.51
N LYS A 16 41.48 3.65 22.67
CA LYS A 16 40.17 3.20 22.16
C LYS A 16 40.17 1.69 22.04
N ILE A 17 39.08 1.07 22.48
CA ILE A 17 38.87 -0.37 22.36
C ILE A 17 37.49 -0.61 21.75
N SER A 18 37.42 -1.51 20.77
CA SER A 18 36.17 -1.95 20.15
C SER A 18 36.19 -3.46 19.95
N ALA A 19 35.24 -4.18 20.55
CA ALA A 19 35.07 -5.62 20.39
C ALA A 19 33.60 -5.98 20.24
N ARG A 20 32.98 -5.52 19.14
CA ARG A 20 31.57 -5.76 18.87
C ARG A 20 31.28 -7.21 18.51
N GLY A 21 30.16 -7.77 19.00
CA GLY A 21 29.65 -9.06 18.51
C GLY A 21 30.47 -10.29 18.92
N GLN A 22 31.38 -10.19 19.89
CA GLN A 22 32.33 -11.24 20.23
C GLN A 22 31.84 -12.18 21.35
N GLY A 23 30.63 -11.96 21.89
CA GLY A 23 30.09 -12.76 22.98
C GLY A 23 30.81 -12.58 24.32
N LEU A 24 31.51 -11.46 24.50
CA LEU A 24 32.27 -11.14 25.72
C LEU A 24 31.36 -11.01 26.93
N GLN A 25 31.77 -11.55 28.08
CA GLN A 25 31.06 -11.39 29.36
C GLN A 25 31.76 -10.43 30.32
N TYR A 26 33.06 -10.24 30.12
CA TYR A 26 33.94 -9.44 30.97
C TYR A 26 34.98 -8.73 30.12
N LEU A 27 35.54 -7.65 30.67
CA LEU A 27 36.68 -6.95 30.07
C LEU A 27 37.98 -7.75 30.26
N PRO A 28 38.99 -7.56 29.39
CA PRO A 28 40.32 -8.10 29.58
C PRO A 28 40.90 -7.71 30.95
N LYS A 29 41.55 -8.65 31.65
CA LYS A 29 42.25 -8.39 32.93
C LYS A 29 43.36 -7.32 32.79
N SER A 30 43.85 -7.08 31.57
CA SER A 30 44.87 -6.06 31.25
C SER A 30 44.37 -4.62 31.37
N LEU A 31 43.06 -4.38 31.42
CA LEU A 31 42.47 -3.07 31.74
C LEU A 31 42.50 -2.83 33.24
N LEU A 32 43.59 -2.23 33.70
CA LEU A 32 43.77 -1.83 35.10
C LEU A 32 43.01 -0.51 35.40
N PRO A 33 42.63 -0.30 36.67
CA PRO A 33 42.24 1.02 37.18
C PRO A 33 43.25 2.09 36.73
N MET A 34 42.78 3.28 36.35
CA MET A 34 43.61 4.38 35.83
C MET A 34 44.19 4.19 34.41
N SER A 35 43.73 3.20 33.64
CA SER A 35 44.07 3.08 32.21
C SER A 35 43.82 4.39 31.43
N PRO A 36 44.67 4.77 30.44
CA PRO A 36 44.49 5.96 29.61
C PRO A 36 43.37 5.82 28.56
N ILE A 37 42.55 4.77 28.67
CA ILE A 37 41.46 4.48 27.75
C ILE A 37 40.41 5.59 27.75
N LYS A 38 39.99 6.01 26.56
CA LYS A 38 38.99 7.06 26.34
C LYS A 38 37.69 6.55 25.74
N VAL A 39 37.72 5.48 24.96
CA VAL A 39 36.54 4.95 24.27
C VAL A 39 36.49 3.44 24.42
N ILE A 40 35.33 2.92 24.82
CA ILE A 40 35.01 1.50 24.86
C ILE A 40 33.75 1.25 24.04
N ASP A 41 33.83 0.35 23.05
CA ASP A 41 32.69 -0.13 22.29
C ASP A 41 32.56 -1.66 22.37
N PHE A 42 31.60 -2.11 23.17
CA PHE A 42 31.27 -3.52 23.34
C PHE A 42 29.83 -3.82 22.94
N ALA A 43 29.31 -3.14 21.92
CA ALA A 43 27.98 -3.44 21.43
C ALA A 43 27.86 -4.91 20.94
N GLY A 44 26.74 -5.56 21.22
CA GLY A 44 26.46 -6.93 20.75
C GLY A 44 27.18 -8.03 21.53
N ASN A 45 27.49 -7.83 22.81
CA ASN A 45 28.15 -8.83 23.66
C ASN A 45 27.19 -9.34 24.75
N LYS A 46 27.75 -9.79 25.89
CA LYS A 46 27.03 -10.27 27.08
C LYS A 46 27.68 -9.72 28.36
N ILE A 47 28.18 -8.48 28.31
CA ILE A 47 28.97 -7.87 29.38
C ILE A 47 28.14 -7.81 30.67
N GLN A 48 28.65 -8.37 31.77
CA GLN A 48 27.97 -8.34 33.07
C GLN A 48 28.70 -7.50 34.13
N TYR A 49 29.97 -7.18 33.88
CA TYR A 49 30.85 -6.50 34.83
C TYR A 49 31.74 -5.49 34.11
N LEU A 50 32.01 -4.38 34.79
CA LEU A 50 32.89 -3.32 34.33
C LEU A 50 33.97 -3.02 35.40
N PRO A 51 35.20 -2.65 35.03
CA PRO A 51 36.23 -2.28 35.99
C PRO A 51 35.97 -0.90 36.60
N HIS A 52 36.32 -0.70 37.86
CA HIS A 52 36.26 0.61 38.51
C HIS A 52 37.41 1.54 38.07
N ASP A 53 37.24 2.85 38.28
CA ASP A 53 38.25 3.90 38.15
C ASP A 53 38.87 4.06 36.75
N LEU A 54 38.09 3.86 35.68
CA LEU A 54 38.50 4.28 34.33
C LEU A 54 38.33 5.79 34.14
N ARG A 55 39.13 6.59 34.87
CA ARG A 55 38.97 8.05 34.97
C ARG A 55 39.19 8.84 33.68
N SER A 56 39.84 8.23 32.69
CA SER A 56 40.05 8.84 31.36
C SER A 56 38.94 8.51 30.36
N LEU A 57 37.98 7.65 30.74
CA LEU A 57 36.95 7.15 29.84
C LEU A 57 35.95 8.26 29.52
N THR A 58 35.81 8.56 28.23
CA THR A 58 34.92 9.60 27.70
C THR A 58 33.71 9.03 26.96
N ALA A 59 33.78 7.79 26.46
CA ALA A 59 32.68 7.16 25.75
C ALA A 59 32.59 5.66 26.05
N LEU A 60 31.39 5.19 26.35
CA LEU A 60 31.07 3.81 26.65
C LEU A 60 29.83 3.36 25.87
N ASN A 61 29.99 2.34 25.04
CA ASN A 61 28.89 1.71 24.31
C ASN A 61 28.71 0.25 24.76
N LEU A 62 27.58 -0.03 25.39
CA LEU A 62 27.15 -1.36 25.85
C LEU A 62 25.82 -1.78 25.19
N SER A 63 25.52 -1.26 24.01
CA SER A 63 24.28 -1.57 23.31
C SER A 63 24.15 -3.07 23.02
N ASN A 64 22.95 -3.64 22.98
CA ASN A 64 22.72 -5.04 22.61
C ASN A 64 23.51 -6.05 23.47
N ASN A 65 23.60 -5.83 24.79
CA ASN A 65 24.28 -6.73 25.74
C ASN A 65 23.33 -7.59 26.57
N SER A 66 22.01 -7.44 26.38
CA SER A 66 20.97 -8.17 27.14
C SER A 66 21.14 -8.00 28.66
N LEU A 67 21.44 -6.77 29.11
CA LEU A 67 21.77 -6.49 30.52
C LEU A 67 20.60 -6.71 31.49
N GLY A 68 19.35 -6.53 31.03
CA GLY A 68 18.25 -6.25 31.95
C GLY A 68 18.49 -4.93 32.67
N ASP A 69 18.05 -4.81 33.93
CA ASP A 69 18.45 -3.70 34.79
C ASP A 69 19.91 -3.84 35.22
N LEU A 70 20.63 -2.71 35.27
CA LEU A 70 22.04 -2.70 35.65
C LEU A 70 22.21 -3.19 37.08
N ASN A 71 23.07 -4.20 37.26
CA ASN A 71 23.39 -4.69 38.61
C ASN A 71 24.19 -3.63 39.42
N PRO A 72 24.18 -3.69 40.77
CA PRO A 72 24.85 -2.70 41.61
C PRO A 72 26.36 -2.55 41.34
N SER A 73 27.03 -3.62 40.90
CA SER A 73 28.46 -3.58 40.57
C SER A 73 28.73 -2.75 39.31
N MET A 74 27.90 -2.89 38.28
CA MET A 74 27.99 -2.07 37.08
C MET A 74 27.70 -0.60 37.35
N ILE A 75 26.67 -0.31 38.15
CA ILE A 75 26.34 1.07 38.55
C ILE A 75 27.53 1.68 39.29
N ALA A 76 28.05 0.99 40.31
CA ALA A 76 29.20 1.44 41.09
C ALA A 76 30.48 1.60 40.24
N ALA A 77 30.64 0.82 39.17
CA ALA A 77 31.75 1.02 38.23
C ALA A 77 31.55 2.27 37.38
N ILE A 78 30.38 2.45 36.77
CA ILE A 78 30.08 3.61 35.91
C ILE A 78 30.13 4.92 36.69
N ASP A 79 29.69 4.93 37.95
CA ASP A 79 29.78 6.10 38.84
C ASP A 79 31.23 6.61 39.03
N THR A 80 32.24 5.75 38.82
CA THR A 80 33.67 6.15 38.91
C THR A 80 34.22 6.80 37.63
N TYR A 81 33.46 6.81 36.53
CA TYR A 81 33.92 7.31 35.23
C TYR A 81 33.68 8.83 35.11
N VAL A 82 34.43 9.59 35.90
CA VAL A 82 34.24 11.04 36.10
C VAL A 82 34.43 11.92 34.85
N GLN A 83 34.90 11.37 33.72
CA GLN A 83 35.03 12.06 32.43
C GLN A 83 34.08 11.51 31.36
N LEU A 84 33.12 10.67 31.73
CA LEU A 84 32.23 10.01 30.77
C LEU A 84 31.25 11.01 30.17
N GLU A 85 31.43 11.32 28.88
CA GLU A 85 30.60 12.25 28.13
C GLU A 85 29.55 11.53 27.26
N GLN A 86 29.80 10.26 26.89
CA GLN A 86 28.93 9.50 26.00
C GLN A 86 28.62 8.13 26.57
N LEU A 87 27.34 7.80 26.71
CA LEU A 87 26.87 6.50 27.19
C LEU A 87 25.76 5.97 26.29
N SER A 88 25.96 4.76 25.77
CA SER A 88 24.90 4.01 25.09
C SER A 88 24.60 2.70 25.81
N LEU A 89 23.33 2.53 26.19
CA LEU A 89 22.76 1.31 26.74
C LEU A 89 21.56 0.84 25.89
N GLU A 90 21.56 1.14 24.60
CA GLU A 90 20.50 0.76 23.66
C GLU A 90 20.23 -0.76 23.65
N ASN A 91 18.97 -1.16 23.54
CA ASN A 91 18.55 -2.55 23.39
C ASN A 91 19.13 -3.51 24.45
N ASN A 92 18.90 -3.19 25.72
CA ASN A 92 19.35 -4.00 26.85
C ASN A 92 18.20 -4.53 27.72
N GLY A 93 16.96 -4.12 27.46
CA GLY A 93 15.81 -4.51 28.25
C GLY A 93 15.71 -3.80 29.61
N LEU A 94 16.35 -2.64 29.77
CA LEU A 94 16.29 -1.81 30.97
C LEU A 94 14.84 -1.42 31.29
N THR A 95 14.40 -1.62 32.52
CA THR A 95 13.09 -1.16 33.01
C THR A 95 13.21 0.13 33.83
N GLU A 96 14.38 0.39 34.41
CA GLU A 96 14.70 1.62 35.15
C GLU A 96 16.03 2.25 34.71
N PHE A 97 16.15 3.57 34.90
CA PHE A 97 17.41 4.32 34.70
C PHE A 97 18.06 4.62 36.06
N PRO A 98 19.36 4.35 36.27
CA PRO A 98 20.04 4.65 37.54
C PRO A 98 20.12 6.16 37.82
N PRO A 99 19.55 6.66 38.93
CA PRO A 99 19.57 8.09 39.22
C PRO A 99 20.96 8.69 39.44
N SER A 100 21.94 7.89 39.91
CA SER A 100 23.32 8.35 40.14
C SER A 100 24.00 8.84 38.86
N PHE A 101 23.60 8.32 37.70
CA PHE A 101 24.20 8.69 36.41
C PHE A 101 23.89 10.13 36.00
N THR A 102 22.93 10.80 36.65
CA THR A 102 22.69 12.26 36.49
C THR A 102 23.88 13.12 36.93
N GLN A 103 24.77 12.59 37.77
CA GLN A 103 25.96 13.29 38.26
C GLN A 103 27.16 13.19 37.30
N LEU A 104 27.07 12.37 36.26
CA LEU A 104 28.12 12.21 35.26
C LEU A 104 28.06 13.37 34.24
N PRO A 105 29.18 13.79 33.66
CA PRO A 105 29.25 14.89 32.69
C PRO A 105 28.77 14.46 31.28
N LEU A 106 27.66 13.72 31.22
CA LEU A 106 27.11 13.16 29.99
C LEU A 106 26.61 14.27 29.07
N LYS A 107 27.11 14.26 27.83
CA LYS A 107 26.65 15.07 26.70
C LYS A 107 25.77 14.27 25.74
N LEU A 108 25.96 12.95 25.66
CA LEU A 108 25.19 12.06 24.81
C LEU A 108 24.76 10.83 25.60
N LEU A 109 23.45 10.61 25.69
CA LEU A 109 22.86 9.46 26.35
C LEU A 109 21.88 8.76 25.40
N VAL A 110 22.13 7.48 25.12
CA VAL A 110 21.27 6.64 24.27
C VAL A 110 20.76 5.46 25.08
N LEU A 111 19.45 5.38 25.19
CA LEU A 111 18.67 4.40 25.95
C LEU A 111 17.55 3.80 25.09
N SER A 112 17.64 3.95 23.77
CA SER A 112 16.61 3.48 22.85
C SER A 112 16.40 1.96 22.93
N SER A 113 15.21 1.49 22.54
CA SER A 113 14.85 0.07 22.47
C SER A 113 14.95 -0.65 23.82
N ASN A 114 14.60 0.02 24.91
CA ASN A 114 14.52 -0.56 26.26
C ASN A 114 13.04 -0.69 26.71
N LYS A 115 12.80 -0.90 28.00
CA LYS A 115 11.48 -1.08 28.61
C LYS A 115 11.19 -0.02 29.66
N LEU A 116 11.82 1.16 29.57
CA LEU A 116 11.62 2.26 30.51
C LEU A 116 10.17 2.72 30.47
N THR A 117 9.54 2.91 31.64
CA THR A 117 8.11 3.27 31.74
C THR A 117 7.87 4.73 32.12
N LYS A 118 8.87 5.41 32.67
CA LYS A 118 8.86 6.82 33.07
C LYS A 118 10.25 7.44 32.91
N TRP A 119 10.29 8.75 32.67
CA TRP A 119 11.52 9.54 32.65
C TRP A 119 11.26 10.84 33.43
N ASP A 120 12.04 11.08 34.48
CA ASP A 120 11.97 12.30 35.30
C ASP A 120 13.34 12.58 35.91
N PHE A 121 14.22 13.18 35.10
CA PHE A 121 15.63 13.37 35.45
C PHE A 121 16.14 14.74 35.00
N GLU A 122 17.14 15.25 35.72
CA GLU A 122 17.81 16.52 35.42
C GLU A 122 19.25 16.26 34.97
N PHE A 123 19.68 16.95 33.90
CA PHE A 123 21.06 16.92 33.42
C PHE A 123 21.49 18.31 32.99
N ASN A 124 22.63 18.78 33.53
CA ASN A 124 23.12 20.11 33.18
C ASN A 124 23.84 20.14 31.82
N ASP A 125 24.60 19.11 31.47
CA ASP A 125 25.50 19.13 30.29
C ASP A 125 24.98 18.34 29.09
N LEU A 126 23.83 17.66 29.23
CA LEU A 126 23.31 16.74 28.22
C LEU A 126 22.86 17.50 26.97
N GLN A 127 23.40 17.10 25.81
CA GLN A 127 23.12 17.70 24.50
C GLN A 127 22.24 16.79 23.62
N PHE A 128 22.37 15.48 23.76
CA PHE A 128 21.57 14.49 23.04
C PHE A 128 20.99 13.46 24.01
N LEU A 129 19.68 13.26 23.92
CA LEU A 129 18.95 12.21 24.65
C LEU A 129 18.16 11.34 23.67
N GLY A 130 18.52 10.07 23.57
CA GLY A 130 17.80 9.07 22.79
C GLY A 130 17.04 8.10 23.69
N LEU A 131 15.71 8.12 23.63
CA LEU A 131 14.79 7.26 24.39
C LEU A 131 13.78 6.57 23.47
N ALA A 132 14.08 6.48 22.18
CA ALA A 132 13.18 5.91 21.19
C ALA A 132 12.81 4.46 21.53
N ASN A 133 11.61 4.00 21.17
CA ASN A 133 11.15 2.61 21.36
C ASN A 133 11.25 2.13 22.82
N ASN A 134 10.73 2.92 23.76
CA ASN A 134 10.55 2.52 25.16
C ASN A 134 9.04 2.42 25.48
N LEU A 135 8.68 2.33 26.75
CA LEU A 135 7.31 2.24 27.25
C LEU A 135 6.91 3.49 28.05
N LEU A 136 7.57 4.63 27.81
CA LEU A 136 7.42 5.84 28.62
C LEU A 136 5.97 6.33 28.55
N THR A 137 5.30 6.44 29.69
CA THR A 137 3.97 7.06 29.81
C THR A 137 4.05 8.53 30.23
N LEU A 138 5.14 8.88 30.91
CA LEU A 138 5.48 10.23 31.39
C LEU A 138 6.93 10.54 30.98
N PHE A 139 7.14 11.74 30.46
CA PHE A 139 8.45 12.34 30.22
C PHE A 139 8.51 13.73 30.87
N ALA A 140 9.41 13.88 31.84
CA ALA A 140 9.69 15.10 32.57
C ALA A 140 11.20 15.31 32.69
N GLY A 141 11.65 16.57 32.81
CA GLY A 141 13.02 16.84 33.22
C GLY A 141 13.51 18.26 32.92
N ARG A 142 14.63 18.60 33.54
CA ARG A 142 15.34 19.88 33.34
C ARG A 142 16.70 19.61 32.69
N MET A 143 16.83 20.02 31.43
CA MET A 143 18.02 19.79 30.61
C MET A 143 18.34 21.05 29.78
N PRO A 144 18.91 22.10 30.40
CA PRO A 144 19.06 23.42 29.77
C PRO A 144 19.99 23.42 28.55
N ASN A 145 20.92 22.46 28.45
CA ASN A 145 21.86 22.32 27.33
C ASN A 145 21.43 21.28 26.27
N LEU A 146 20.20 20.76 26.35
CA LEU A 146 19.71 19.75 25.42
C LEU A 146 19.48 20.35 24.04
N ILE A 147 20.09 19.77 23.02
CA ILE A 147 19.99 20.18 21.61
C ILE A 147 18.98 19.30 20.88
N THR A 148 18.98 18.00 21.17
CA THR A 148 18.13 16.99 20.54
C THR A 148 17.53 16.05 21.58
N ALA A 149 16.21 15.91 21.54
CA ALA A 149 15.46 14.90 22.28
C ALA A 149 14.76 13.96 21.28
N ASP A 150 15.12 12.68 21.30
CA ASP A 150 14.50 11.64 20.49
C ASP A 150 13.66 10.69 21.37
N LEU A 151 12.35 10.93 21.38
CA LEU A 151 11.33 10.23 22.16
C LEU A 151 10.40 9.40 21.27
N PHE A 152 10.84 9.13 20.05
CA PHE A 152 10.14 8.36 19.02
C PHE A 152 9.56 7.06 19.59
N PHE A 153 8.28 6.79 19.32
CA PHE A 153 7.58 5.56 19.66
C PHE A 153 7.70 5.17 21.14
N ASN A 154 6.92 5.87 21.96
CA ASN A 154 6.72 5.55 23.37
C ASN A 154 5.21 5.43 23.67
N LYS A 155 4.79 5.65 24.91
CA LYS A 155 3.38 5.72 25.32
C LYS A 155 3.07 7.07 25.98
N ILE A 156 3.84 8.12 25.66
CA ILE A 156 3.87 9.37 26.43
C ILE A 156 2.51 10.05 26.30
N SER A 157 1.90 10.30 27.46
CA SER A 157 0.64 11.05 27.60
C SER A 157 0.85 12.35 28.38
N VAL A 158 1.92 12.41 29.18
CA VAL A 158 2.33 13.60 29.95
C VAL A 158 3.75 13.96 29.53
N PHE A 159 3.92 15.16 28.97
CA PHE A 159 5.21 15.69 28.51
C PHE A 159 5.50 17.06 29.14
N ASN A 160 6.65 17.17 29.80
CA ASN A 160 7.15 18.41 30.37
C ASN A 160 8.68 18.47 30.19
N LEU A 161 9.23 19.56 29.67
CA LEU A 161 10.66 19.69 29.44
C LEU A 161 11.09 21.13 29.59
N ILE A 162 12.04 21.37 30.49
CA ILE A 162 12.78 22.63 30.53
C ILE A 162 14.07 22.43 29.72
N GLY A 163 14.06 22.91 28.46
CA GLY A 163 15.18 22.77 27.52
C GLY A 163 15.29 23.98 26.60
N GLU A 164 15.88 25.07 27.11
CA GLU A 164 15.86 26.39 26.47
C GLU A 164 16.54 26.41 25.09
N ILE A 165 17.59 25.61 24.87
CA ILE A 165 18.36 25.61 23.62
C ILE A 165 17.96 24.49 22.64
N LEU A 166 16.87 23.77 22.92
CA LEU A 166 16.43 22.62 22.15
C LEU A 166 16.18 23.01 20.69
N THR A 167 16.82 22.30 19.76
CA THR A 167 16.70 22.52 18.31
C THR A 167 15.88 21.45 17.60
N THR A 168 15.86 20.23 18.14
CA THR A 168 15.14 19.09 17.56
C THR A 168 14.37 18.35 18.65
N LEU A 169 13.06 18.21 18.46
CA LEU A 169 12.19 17.39 19.28
C LEU A 169 11.46 16.38 18.41
N ASN A 170 11.76 15.10 18.62
CA ASN A 170 11.06 14.00 18.00
C ASN A 170 10.22 13.27 19.05
N ILE A 171 8.90 13.36 18.95
CA ILE A 171 7.93 12.69 19.84
C ILE A 171 6.85 11.94 19.04
N VAL A 172 7.21 11.52 17.82
CA VAL A 172 6.36 10.73 16.93
C VAL A 172 5.91 9.43 17.62
N GLY A 173 4.67 8.99 17.39
CA GLY A 173 4.21 7.67 17.84
C GLY A 173 3.95 7.58 19.34
N ASN A 174 3.37 8.63 19.92
CA ASN A 174 3.03 8.71 21.35
C ASN A 174 1.51 8.82 21.56
N ASN A 175 1.08 9.15 22.78
CA ASN A 175 -0.32 9.23 23.18
C ASN A 175 -0.71 10.67 23.60
N LEU A 176 -0.03 11.69 23.09
CA LEU A 176 -0.30 13.07 23.44
C LEU A 176 -1.65 13.53 22.87
N THR A 177 -2.47 14.17 23.71
CA THR A 177 -3.73 14.82 23.30
C THR A 177 -3.58 16.33 23.10
N GLU A 178 -2.55 16.91 23.70
CA GLU A 178 -2.15 18.31 23.58
C GLU A 178 -0.63 18.46 23.73
N LEU A 179 -0.09 19.55 23.21
CA LEU A 179 1.26 19.99 23.56
C LEU A 179 1.20 20.85 24.84
N PRO A 180 2.20 20.79 25.73
CA PRO A 180 2.20 21.60 26.94
C PRO A 180 2.34 23.08 26.61
N ASP A 181 1.90 23.93 27.55
CA ASP A 181 2.08 25.38 27.52
C ASP A 181 3.55 25.74 27.86
N LEU A 182 4.45 25.47 26.92
CA LEU A 182 5.89 25.70 27.01
C LEU A 182 6.39 26.44 25.76
N GLU A 183 7.53 27.12 25.88
CA GLU A 183 8.18 27.80 24.76
C GLU A 183 9.56 27.18 24.47
N PHE A 184 9.84 26.91 23.19
CA PHE A 184 11.12 26.41 22.70
C PHE A 184 11.72 27.43 21.71
N PRO A 185 12.37 28.49 22.19
CA PRO A 185 12.78 29.65 21.37
C PRO A 185 13.84 29.34 20.30
N PHE A 186 14.49 28.18 20.36
CA PHE A 186 15.50 27.73 19.40
C PHE A 186 15.10 26.49 18.59
N LEU A 187 13.87 25.99 18.77
CA LEU A 187 13.41 24.78 18.09
C LEU A 187 13.29 25.02 16.59
N LYS A 188 13.96 24.15 15.82
CA LYS A 188 13.98 24.15 14.35
C LYS A 188 13.19 22.99 13.77
N ILE A 189 13.21 21.84 14.43
CA ILE A 189 12.56 20.61 13.96
C ILE A 189 11.63 20.09 15.06
N LEU A 190 10.35 19.98 14.73
CA LEU A 190 9.32 19.41 15.59
C LEU A 190 8.60 18.28 14.87
N LEU A 191 8.75 17.05 15.36
CA LEU A 191 8.09 15.86 14.82
C LEU A 191 7.13 15.30 15.88
N VAL A 192 5.84 15.34 15.62
CA VAL A 192 4.74 14.97 16.53
C VAL A 192 3.71 14.08 15.84
N GLU A 193 4.10 13.44 14.74
CA GLU A 193 3.25 12.54 13.97
C GLU A 193 2.71 11.40 14.85
N MET A 194 1.57 10.81 14.46
CA MET A 194 1.02 9.63 15.12
C MET A 194 0.78 9.84 16.63
N ASN A 195 0.14 10.96 16.98
CA ASN A 195 -0.36 11.24 18.33
C ASN A 195 -1.89 11.36 18.29
N LYS A 196 -2.50 12.00 19.29
CA LYS A 196 -3.96 12.24 19.40
C LYS A 196 -4.26 13.73 19.56
N LEU A 197 -3.41 14.58 19.01
CA LEU A 197 -3.52 16.03 19.15
C LEU A 197 -4.76 16.54 18.42
N LYS A 198 -5.55 17.37 19.09
CA LYS A 198 -6.73 18.05 18.48
C LYS A 198 -6.45 19.49 18.08
N HIS A 199 -5.54 20.13 18.78
CA HIS A 199 -5.11 21.50 18.53
C HIS A 199 -3.60 21.63 18.71
N LEU A 200 -3.04 22.67 18.11
CA LEU A 200 -1.68 23.10 18.31
C LEU A 200 -1.67 24.51 18.91
N PRO A 201 -0.66 24.86 19.73
CA PRO A 201 -0.49 26.23 20.21
C PRO A 201 -0.09 27.17 19.06
N ASN A 202 -0.08 28.48 19.33
CA ASN A 202 0.49 29.44 18.39
C ASN A 202 1.99 29.18 18.20
N LEU A 203 2.38 28.69 17.02
CA LEU A 203 3.74 28.24 16.75
C LEU A 203 4.73 29.40 16.60
N GLN A 204 4.26 30.62 16.33
CA GLN A 204 5.12 31.81 16.35
C GLN A 204 5.64 32.12 17.75
N LYS A 205 4.87 31.78 18.80
CA LYS A 205 5.29 31.91 20.21
C LYS A 205 5.99 30.65 20.70
N PHE A 206 5.39 29.49 20.42
CA PHE A 206 5.89 28.20 20.89
C PHE A 206 7.27 27.85 20.31
N ALA A 207 7.50 28.09 19.02
CA ALA A 207 8.76 27.77 18.33
C ALA A 207 9.06 28.79 17.21
N PRO A 208 9.49 30.02 17.54
CA PRO A 208 9.68 31.11 16.57
C PRO A 208 10.72 30.85 15.48
N LYS A 209 11.61 29.85 15.66
CA LYS A 209 12.66 29.47 14.70
C LYS A 209 12.37 28.16 13.97
N LEU A 210 11.13 27.68 14.02
CA LEU A 210 10.76 26.40 13.43
C LEU A 210 10.94 26.44 11.91
N GLU A 211 11.67 25.46 11.38
CA GLU A 211 11.97 25.29 9.96
C GLU A 211 11.22 24.07 9.40
N ARG A 212 11.08 23.00 10.21
CA ARG A 212 10.36 21.78 9.83
C ARG A 212 9.35 21.37 10.90
N LEU A 213 8.10 21.22 10.48
CA LEU A 213 7.00 20.71 11.30
C LEU A 213 6.41 19.46 10.66
N SER A 214 6.30 18.40 11.46
CA SER A 214 5.59 17.19 11.06
C SER A 214 4.55 16.80 12.12
N ILE A 215 3.28 16.81 11.73
CA ILE A 215 2.10 16.69 12.59
C ILE A 215 1.05 15.75 11.99
N SER A 216 1.44 14.94 11.01
CA SER A 216 0.55 13.97 10.37
C SER A 216 -0.02 12.95 11.36
N ASP A 217 -1.12 12.30 10.97
CA ASP A 217 -1.72 11.20 11.75
C ASP A 217 -2.08 11.64 13.19
N ASN A 218 -2.77 12.78 13.29
CA ASN A 218 -3.34 13.32 14.51
C ASN A 218 -4.85 13.60 14.29
N GLU A 219 -5.48 14.34 15.19
CA GLU A 219 -6.89 14.74 15.08
C GLU A 219 -7.04 16.27 14.94
N LEU A 220 -6.05 16.95 14.33
CA LEU A 220 -6.02 18.40 14.26
C LEU A 220 -7.13 18.95 13.38
N GLU A 221 -7.85 19.96 13.86
CA GLU A 221 -8.94 20.61 13.11
C GLU A 221 -8.50 21.88 12.36
N GLU A 222 -7.33 22.43 12.70
CA GLU A 222 -6.79 23.64 12.09
C GLU A 222 -5.25 23.68 12.09
N ILE A 223 -4.68 24.45 11.15
CA ILE A 223 -3.29 24.89 11.20
C ILE A 223 -3.25 26.24 11.95
N PRO A 224 -2.55 26.35 13.10
CA PRO A 224 -2.44 27.60 13.87
C PRO A 224 -1.46 28.58 13.20
N PRO A 225 -1.27 29.79 13.77
CA PRO A 225 -0.22 30.69 13.30
C PRO A 225 1.17 30.05 13.26
N VAL A 226 1.82 30.07 12.11
CA VAL A 226 3.15 29.49 11.86
C VAL A 226 4.25 30.57 11.76
N PRO A 227 5.50 30.27 12.14
CA PRO A 227 6.60 31.22 11.99
C PRO A 227 7.04 31.37 10.52
N PRO A 228 7.55 32.55 10.12
CA PRO A 228 8.00 32.80 8.74
C PRO A 228 9.23 31.98 8.33
N THR A 229 9.93 31.37 9.30
CA THR A 229 11.07 30.47 9.07
C THR A 229 10.66 29.09 8.55
N LEU A 230 9.38 28.74 8.62
CA LEU A 230 8.89 27.42 8.24
C LEU A 230 9.13 27.17 6.75
N SER A 231 9.89 26.11 6.43
CA SER A 231 10.16 25.67 5.07
C SER A 231 9.42 24.37 4.74
N THR A 232 9.18 23.52 5.73
CA THR A 232 8.57 22.21 5.53
C THR A 232 7.42 21.99 6.51
N LEU A 233 6.22 21.75 5.99
CA LEU A 233 5.04 21.36 6.76
C LEU A 233 4.49 20.03 6.25
N ILE A 234 4.48 19.02 7.11
CA ILE A 234 3.88 17.72 6.83
C ILE A 234 2.72 17.51 7.81
N ALA A 235 1.49 17.64 7.33
CA ALA A 235 0.28 17.67 8.16
C ALA A 235 -0.85 16.82 7.54
N SER A 236 -0.48 15.72 6.90
CA SER A 236 -1.43 14.82 6.25
C SER A 236 -2.23 13.98 7.26
N ASN A 237 -3.37 13.45 6.85
CA ASN A 237 -4.19 12.53 7.66
C ASN A 237 -4.57 13.14 9.03
N ASN A 238 -5.28 14.27 8.97
CA ASN A 238 -5.84 14.98 10.12
C ASN A 238 -7.31 15.33 9.82
N LYS A 239 -7.92 16.20 10.63
CA LYS A 239 -9.28 16.73 10.43
C LYS A 239 -9.24 18.22 10.04
N ILE A 240 -8.14 18.68 9.44
CA ILE A 240 -7.90 20.11 9.22
C ILE A 240 -8.94 20.64 8.26
N SER A 241 -9.68 21.66 8.69
CA SER A 241 -10.65 22.38 7.86
C SER A 241 -10.34 23.88 7.76
N LYS A 242 -9.51 24.40 8.68
CA LYS A 242 -9.11 25.81 8.74
C LYS A 242 -7.59 25.95 8.69
N ILE A 243 -7.11 27.00 8.04
CA ILE A 243 -5.69 27.31 7.91
C ILE A 243 -5.52 28.80 8.25
N ASP A 244 -4.62 29.09 9.18
CA ASP A 244 -4.25 30.48 9.50
C ASP A 244 -3.48 31.14 8.35
N ASP A 245 -3.71 32.45 8.17
CA ASP A 245 -3.16 33.21 7.04
C ASP A 245 -1.63 33.31 7.02
N SER A 246 -0.99 33.15 8.19
CA SER A 246 0.47 33.10 8.28
C SER A 246 1.09 31.99 7.45
N LEU A 247 0.37 30.88 7.16
CA LEU A 247 0.89 29.81 6.31
C LEU A 247 1.11 30.29 4.86
N TYR A 248 0.26 31.18 4.35
CA TYR A 248 0.37 31.68 2.97
C TYR A 248 1.44 32.77 2.83
N GLU A 249 1.90 33.35 3.93
CA GLU A 249 2.90 34.43 3.98
C GLU A 249 4.35 33.95 4.07
N ILE A 250 4.59 32.65 4.29
CA ILE A 250 5.95 32.10 4.43
C ILE A 250 6.75 32.25 3.13
N SER A 251 8.02 32.62 3.24
CA SER A 251 8.86 32.94 2.08
C SER A 251 9.76 31.81 1.59
N ASN A 252 9.99 30.81 2.44
CA ASN A 252 11.01 29.78 2.22
C ASN A 252 10.39 28.37 2.11
N ALA A 253 9.10 28.27 1.81
CA ALA A 253 8.40 26.99 1.71
C ALA A 253 8.98 26.12 0.58
N THR A 254 9.54 24.98 0.96
CA THR A 254 9.98 23.95 0.03
C THR A 254 8.87 22.91 -0.15
N GLU A 255 8.19 22.53 0.92
CA GLU A 255 7.22 21.42 0.89
C GLU A 255 6.08 21.67 1.87
N ILE A 256 4.85 21.57 1.36
CA ILE A 256 3.62 21.66 2.15
C ILE A 256 2.75 20.45 1.81
N ASN A 257 2.57 19.55 2.77
CA ASN A 257 1.69 18.41 2.64
C ASN A 257 0.49 18.55 3.58
N LEU A 258 -0.68 18.81 3.00
CA LEU A 258 -1.97 18.95 3.66
C LEU A 258 -2.96 17.89 3.17
N SER A 259 -2.47 16.79 2.57
CA SER A 259 -3.33 15.74 2.02
C SER A 259 -4.13 14.98 3.08
N PHE A 260 -5.25 14.36 2.70
CA PHE A 260 -6.11 13.60 3.63
C PHE A 260 -6.59 14.46 4.81
N ASN A 261 -7.28 15.55 4.50
CA ASN A 261 -7.85 16.49 5.47
C ASN A 261 -9.28 16.89 5.03
N LEU A 262 -9.86 17.89 5.69
CA LEU A 262 -11.20 18.39 5.44
C LEU A 262 -11.19 19.83 4.90
N ILE A 263 -10.12 20.24 4.22
CA ILE A 263 -9.92 21.61 3.73
C ILE A 263 -10.89 21.88 2.58
N THR A 264 -11.60 23.01 2.65
CA THR A 264 -12.58 23.42 1.63
C THR A 264 -12.09 24.54 0.69
N SER A 265 -11.05 25.27 1.09
CA SER A 265 -10.46 26.33 0.28
C SER A 265 -8.97 26.52 0.54
N ILE A 266 -8.24 26.98 -0.48
CA ILE A 266 -6.81 27.31 -0.40
C ILE A 266 -6.60 28.70 -1.02
N LYS A 267 -5.87 29.57 -0.31
CA LYS A 267 -5.44 30.88 -0.80
C LYS A 267 -4.12 30.78 -1.57
N SER A 268 -3.83 31.78 -2.41
CA SER A 268 -2.55 31.87 -3.11
C SER A 268 -1.40 32.10 -2.13
N PHE A 269 -0.32 31.34 -2.29
CA PHE A 269 0.91 31.57 -1.56
C PHE A 269 1.62 32.83 -2.06
N LYS A 270 2.25 33.56 -1.13
CA LYS A 270 2.99 34.78 -1.46
C LYS A 270 4.11 34.51 -2.48
N ASN A 271 4.85 33.42 -2.29
CA ASN A 271 5.95 32.99 -3.13
C ASN A 271 5.69 31.59 -3.71
N GLU A 272 6.48 31.20 -4.71
CA GLU A 272 6.44 29.85 -5.26
C GLU A 272 6.91 28.82 -4.23
N VAL A 273 6.19 27.70 -4.16
CA VAL A 273 6.51 26.54 -3.31
C VAL A 273 6.97 25.40 -4.22
N ASN A 274 8.00 24.64 -3.83
CA ASN A 274 8.49 23.56 -4.70
C ASN A 274 7.51 22.39 -4.81
N PHE A 275 6.87 22.02 -3.68
CA PHE A 275 5.95 20.89 -3.58
C PHE A 275 4.73 21.23 -2.71
N ILE A 276 3.54 21.02 -3.27
CA ILE A 276 2.27 21.16 -2.55
C ILE A 276 1.42 19.89 -2.75
N TYR A 277 1.09 19.22 -1.66
CA TYR A 277 0.23 18.04 -1.65
C TYR A 277 -1.11 18.39 -1.01
N LEU A 278 -2.18 18.36 -1.79
CA LEU A 278 -3.54 18.74 -1.38
C LEU A 278 -4.57 17.64 -1.68
N GLN A 279 -4.12 16.45 -2.06
CA GLN A 279 -5.02 15.37 -2.42
C GLN A 279 -5.90 14.87 -1.26
N ASN A 280 -7.06 14.32 -1.58
CA ASN A 280 -8.01 13.78 -0.60
C ASN A 280 -8.44 14.86 0.42
N ASN A 281 -8.99 15.95 -0.10
CA ASN A 281 -9.58 17.02 0.69
C ASN A 281 -11.00 17.32 0.17
N LEU A 282 -11.62 18.40 0.66
CA LEU A 282 -12.93 18.87 0.23
C LEU A 282 -12.82 20.19 -0.53
N ILE A 283 -11.69 20.46 -1.20
CA ILE A 283 -11.39 21.79 -1.76
C ILE A 283 -12.36 22.08 -2.90
N GLU A 284 -13.16 23.12 -2.72
CA GLU A 284 -14.12 23.62 -3.71
C GLU A 284 -13.56 24.86 -4.42
N ASN A 285 -12.76 25.67 -3.70
CA ASN A 285 -12.23 26.94 -4.19
C ASN A 285 -10.71 27.01 -4.03
N CYS A 286 -10.01 27.28 -5.12
CA CYS A 286 -8.58 27.56 -5.14
C CYS A 286 -8.27 28.49 -6.31
N GLU A 287 -7.88 29.74 -6.02
CA GLU A 287 -7.74 30.77 -7.07
C GLU A 287 -6.48 30.56 -7.92
N GLU A 288 -5.30 30.54 -7.28
CA GLU A 288 -3.99 30.44 -7.91
C GLU A 288 -3.10 29.53 -7.07
N ILE A 289 -2.31 28.67 -7.74
CA ILE A 289 -1.30 27.85 -7.08
C ILE A 289 0.06 28.11 -7.71
N LYS A 290 0.93 28.79 -6.96
CA LYS A 290 2.33 29.02 -7.34
C LYS A 290 3.18 27.82 -6.95
N CYS A 291 2.98 26.68 -7.60
CA CYS A 291 3.78 25.49 -7.33
C CYS A 291 3.83 24.55 -8.55
N GLY A 292 5.05 24.27 -9.00
CA GLY A 292 5.30 23.42 -10.16
C GLY A 292 4.99 21.93 -9.97
N ASN A 293 5.05 21.45 -8.72
CA ASN A 293 4.79 20.06 -8.37
C ASN A 293 3.62 19.99 -7.38
N THR A 294 2.40 20.10 -7.91
CA THR A 294 1.19 20.09 -7.10
C THR A 294 0.35 18.85 -7.35
N ILE A 295 -0.15 18.21 -6.30
CA ILE A 295 -1.12 17.11 -6.39
C ILE A 295 -2.47 17.56 -5.81
N LEU A 296 -3.50 17.65 -6.65
CA LEU A 296 -4.86 18.12 -6.29
C LEU A 296 -5.95 17.07 -6.51
N LYS A 297 -5.55 15.80 -6.70
CA LYS A 297 -6.50 14.72 -6.95
C LYS A 297 -7.46 14.49 -5.76
N ASN A 298 -8.65 14.00 -6.04
CA ASN A 298 -9.68 13.68 -5.03
C ASN A 298 -10.04 14.90 -4.17
N ASN A 299 -10.67 15.89 -4.81
CA ASN A 299 -11.17 17.12 -4.23
C ASN A 299 -12.56 17.43 -4.81
N ARG A 300 -13.05 18.67 -4.67
CA ARG A 300 -14.35 19.12 -5.16
C ARG A 300 -14.24 20.32 -6.09
N LEU A 301 -13.08 20.52 -6.72
CA LEU A 301 -12.83 21.66 -7.58
C LEU A 301 -13.78 21.62 -8.78
N GLU A 302 -14.52 22.70 -9.01
CA GLU A 302 -15.34 22.85 -10.23
C GLU A 302 -14.59 23.55 -11.38
N VAL A 303 -13.51 24.25 -11.04
CA VAL A 303 -12.67 25.04 -11.95
C VAL A 303 -11.20 24.71 -11.70
N ILE A 304 -10.41 24.71 -12.78
CA ILE A 304 -8.96 24.52 -12.72
C ILE A 304 -8.34 25.77 -12.07
N PRO A 305 -7.51 25.65 -11.01
CA PRO A 305 -6.78 26.79 -10.43
C PRO A 305 -5.87 27.47 -11.47
N ASP A 306 -5.56 28.75 -11.26
CA ASP A 306 -4.64 29.46 -12.15
C ASP A 306 -3.20 28.96 -11.98
N PHE A 307 -2.64 28.47 -13.10
CA PHE A 307 -1.24 28.05 -13.25
C PHE A 307 -0.57 28.71 -14.45
N HIS A 308 -1.18 29.72 -15.08
CA HIS A 308 -0.73 30.28 -16.37
C HIS A 308 0.72 30.78 -16.31
N ASN A 309 1.13 31.29 -15.15
CA ASN A 309 2.47 31.85 -14.92
C ASN A 309 3.51 30.84 -14.41
N ILE A 310 3.15 29.57 -14.26
CA ILE A 310 4.05 28.52 -13.72
C ILE A 310 4.53 27.59 -14.83
N ARG A 311 5.80 27.17 -14.78
CA ARG A 311 6.37 26.23 -15.76
C ARG A 311 6.10 24.79 -15.35
N ILE A 312 4.94 24.27 -15.74
CA ILE A 312 4.52 22.91 -15.44
C ILE A 312 4.37 22.11 -16.73
N PHE A 313 5.01 20.94 -16.77
CA PHE A 313 4.97 20.05 -17.93
C PHE A 313 3.92 18.94 -17.80
N SER A 314 3.45 18.66 -16.58
CA SER A 314 2.50 17.59 -16.29
C SER A 314 1.44 18.03 -15.28
N PHE A 315 0.17 17.85 -15.62
CA PHE A 315 -0.96 18.07 -14.72
C PHE A 315 -1.72 16.80 -14.42
N GLU A 316 -1.95 16.56 -13.13
CA GLU A 316 -2.74 15.44 -12.62
C GLU A 316 -3.78 15.98 -11.63
N MET A 317 -5.01 16.18 -12.10
CA MET A 317 -6.12 16.74 -11.32
C MET A 317 -7.37 15.88 -11.39
N GLY A 318 -7.18 14.56 -11.38
CA GLY A 318 -8.28 13.62 -11.43
C GLY A 318 -9.16 13.63 -10.16
N PHE A 319 -10.34 13.02 -10.24
CA PHE A 319 -11.28 12.90 -9.11
C PHE A 319 -11.66 14.26 -8.53
N ASN A 320 -12.16 15.15 -9.39
CA ASN A 320 -12.66 16.48 -9.02
C ASN A 320 -14.07 16.65 -9.61
N ARG A 321 -14.56 17.89 -9.71
CA ARG A 321 -15.85 18.23 -10.31
C ARG A 321 -15.68 19.22 -11.46
N ILE A 322 -14.51 19.21 -12.11
CA ILE A 322 -14.15 20.20 -13.13
C ILE A 322 -15.12 20.03 -14.30
N LYS A 323 -15.78 21.13 -14.69
CA LYS A 323 -16.79 21.13 -15.76
C LYS A 323 -16.23 21.54 -17.12
N GLU A 324 -15.18 22.36 -17.11
CA GLU A 324 -14.59 22.94 -18.31
C GLU A 324 -13.07 23.04 -18.22
N ILE A 325 -12.42 23.00 -19.39
CA ILE A 325 -10.98 23.18 -19.54
C ILE A 325 -10.72 24.64 -19.92
N ASP A 326 -10.48 25.50 -18.94
CA ASP A 326 -10.14 26.91 -19.16
C ASP A 326 -8.65 27.07 -19.50
N LEU A 327 -8.36 27.26 -20.79
CA LEU A 327 -6.99 27.40 -21.30
C LEU A 327 -6.29 28.68 -20.80
N SER A 328 -7.03 29.70 -20.37
CA SER A 328 -6.42 30.94 -19.85
C SER A 328 -5.69 30.73 -18.54
N ARG A 329 -6.03 29.65 -17.82
CA ARG A 329 -5.43 29.23 -16.54
C ARG A 329 -4.35 28.18 -16.69
N MET A 330 -4.13 27.69 -17.91
CA MET A 330 -3.18 26.62 -18.18
C MET A 330 -1.81 27.15 -18.63
N PRO A 331 -0.72 26.44 -18.30
CA PRO A 331 0.62 26.76 -18.77
C PRO A 331 0.76 26.36 -20.24
N SER A 332 1.33 27.23 -21.07
CA SER A 332 1.45 27.01 -22.51
C SER A 332 2.42 25.90 -22.92
N VAL A 333 3.28 25.44 -21.99
CA VAL A 333 4.33 24.44 -22.22
C VAL A 333 3.93 23.02 -21.79
N LEU A 334 2.64 22.80 -21.49
CA LEU A 334 2.14 21.52 -20.97
C LEU A 334 2.36 20.36 -21.95
N VAL A 335 2.90 19.25 -21.44
CA VAL A 335 3.21 18.03 -22.20
C VAL A 335 2.28 16.88 -21.81
N LYS A 336 1.84 16.81 -20.56
CA LYS A 336 0.91 15.79 -20.05
C LYS A 336 -0.26 16.47 -19.35
N LEU A 337 -1.49 16.15 -19.76
CA LEU A 337 -2.72 16.58 -19.10
C LEU A 337 -3.54 15.35 -18.72
N CYS A 338 -3.78 15.18 -17.42
CA CYS A 338 -4.59 14.12 -16.86
C CYS A 338 -5.69 14.71 -15.97
N LEU A 339 -6.93 14.65 -16.44
CA LEU A 339 -8.14 15.09 -15.75
C LEU A 339 -9.17 13.94 -15.59
N PRO A 340 -8.77 12.70 -15.20
CA PRO A 340 -9.72 11.60 -15.12
C PRO A 340 -10.76 11.82 -14.02
N CYS A 341 -11.95 11.23 -14.11
CA CYS A 341 -12.98 11.33 -13.06
C CYS A 341 -13.35 12.79 -12.73
N ASN A 342 -13.80 13.54 -13.74
CA ASN A 342 -14.30 14.92 -13.62
C ASN A 342 -15.69 15.03 -14.29
N CYS A 343 -16.18 16.25 -14.51
CA CYS A 343 -17.50 16.51 -15.12
C CYS A 343 -17.38 17.22 -16.48
N ILE A 344 -16.27 17.01 -17.21
CA ILE A 344 -15.98 17.71 -18.47
C ILE A 344 -16.88 17.19 -19.57
N LYS A 345 -17.56 18.09 -20.29
CA LYS A 345 -18.47 17.73 -21.40
C LYS A 345 -17.88 18.00 -22.78
N GLU A 346 -17.03 19.02 -22.88
CA GLU A 346 -16.47 19.48 -24.14
C GLU A 346 -14.95 19.65 -24.02
N VAL A 347 -14.24 19.23 -25.07
CA VAL A 347 -12.79 19.40 -25.19
C VAL A 347 -12.51 20.58 -26.11
N PRO A 348 -11.91 21.69 -25.64
CA PRO A 348 -11.62 22.84 -26.48
C PRO A 348 -10.65 22.48 -27.61
N LYS A 349 -10.96 22.85 -28.86
CA LYS A 349 -10.08 22.57 -30.02
C LYS A 349 -8.68 23.17 -29.86
N GLU A 350 -8.58 24.32 -29.20
CA GLU A 350 -7.31 25.00 -28.92
C GLU A 350 -6.42 24.21 -27.95
N LEU A 351 -6.99 23.38 -27.06
CA LEU A 351 -6.22 22.47 -26.20
C LEU A 351 -5.36 21.53 -27.03
N LEU A 352 -5.91 21.03 -28.14
CA LEU A 352 -5.25 20.06 -29.01
C LEU A 352 -4.11 20.68 -29.84
N LYS A 353 -3.99 22.01 -29.85
CA LYS A 353 -2.83 22.71 -30.45
C LYS A 353 -1.64 22.82 -29.49
N MET A 354 -1.82 22.49 -28.22
CA MET A 354 -0.75 22.46 -27.23
C MET A 354 0.23 21.31 -27.51
N PRO A 355 1.48 21.37 -27.02
CA PRO A 355 2.51 20.35 -27.29
C PRO A 355 2.32 19.05 -26.49
N LEU A 356 1.07 18.59 -26.32
CA LEU A 356 0.70 17.42 -25.53
C LEU A 356 1.23 16.13 -26.16
N LYS A 357 1.76 15.26 -25.29
CA LYS A 357 2.18 13.87 -25.56
C LYS A 357 1.25 12.86 -24.90
N THR A 358 0.66 13.24 -23.78
CA THR A 358 -0.30 12.41 -23.04
C THR A 358 -1.52 13.24 -22.72
N LEU A 359 -2.69 12.72 -23.09
CA LEU A 359 -3.99 13.29 -22.76
C LEU A 359 -4.87 12.21 -22.15
N ASP A 360 -5.20 12.36 -20.87
CA ASP A 360 -6.14 11.51 -20.17
C ASP A 360 -7.35 12.33 -19.73
N LEU A 361 -8.49 12.05 -20.35
CA LEU A 361 -9.80 12.64 -20.03
C LEU A 361 -10.81 11.52 -19.69
N SER A 362 -10.33 10.39 -19.18
CA SER A 362 -11.20 9.27 -18.82
C SER A 362 -12.22 9.63 -17.74
N GLU A 363 -13.36 8.92 -17.68
CA GLU A 363 -14.40 9.10 -16.66
C GLU A 363 -14.87 10.56 -16.55
N ASN A 364 -15.25 11.13 -17.69
CA ASN A 364 -15.86 12.45 -17.80
C ASN A 364 -17.26 12.32 -18.43
N GLU A 365 -17.82 13.43 -18.93
CA GLU A 365 -19.12 13.46 -19.60
C GLU A 365 -18.99 13.83 -21.08
N ILE A 366 -17.86 13.50 -21.72
CA ILE A 366 -17.56 13.90 -23.10
C ILE A 366 -18.42 13.10 -24.07
N GLU A 367 -19.17 13.78 -24.93
CA GLU A 367 -20.00 13.14 -25.97
C GLU A 367 -19.31 13.11 -27.33
N LYS A 368 -18.42 14.08 -27.60
CA LYS A 368 -17.69 14.20 -28.87
C LYS A 368 -16.32 14.84 -28.66
N ILE A 369 -15.37 14.44 -29.48
CA ILE A 369 -14.06 15.07 -29.62
C ILE A 369 -13.77 15.37 -31.10
N GLU A 370 -13.07 16.46 -31.40
CA GLU A 370 -12.72 16.86 -32.77
C GLU A 370 -11.26 17.34 -32.83
N GLY A 371 -10.61 17.24 -34.00
CA GLY A 371 -9.28 17.82 -34.21
C GLY A 371 -8.10 17.02 -33.65
N LEU A 372 -8.25 15.70 -33.49
CA LEU A 372 -7.18 14.82 -32.99
C LEU A 372 -6.07 14.53 -34.02
N GLN A 373 -6.40 14.53 -35.32
CA GLN A 373 -5.51 14.11 -36.41
C GLN A 373 -4.17 14.86 -36.45
N ASP A 374 -4.17 16.17 -36.18
CA ASP A 374 -3.01 17.06 -36.36
C ASP A 374 -2.14 17.14 -35.09
N THR A 375 -2.50 16.39 -34.05
CA THR A 375 -1.80 16.40 -32.76
C THR A 375 -0.55 15.51 -32.79
N LYS A 376 0.32 15.67 -31.80
CA LYS A 376 1.51 14.82 -31.59
C LYS A 376 1.38 13.91 -30.36
N ILE A 377 0.14 13.60 -29.98
CA ILE A 377 -0.20 12.78 -28.83
C ILE A 377 0.28 11.34 -29.09
N LEU A 378 0.90 10.74 -28.08
CA LEU A 378 1.40 9.36 -28.08
C LEU A 378 0.46 8.45 -27.29
N SER A 379 -0.13 8.99 -26.21
CA SER A 379 -1.07 8.27 -25.35
C SER A 379 -2.35 9.08 -25.15
N LEU A 380 -3.47 8.49 -25.55
CA LEU A 380 -4.81 9.07 -25.44
C LEU A 380 -5.71 8.13 -24.64
N ASN A 381 -6.28 8.63 -23.55
CA ASN A 381 -7.25 7.92 -22.74
C ASN A 381 -8.56 8.72 -22.68
N LEU A 382 -9.62 8.14 -23.24
CA LEU A 382 -10.99 8.68 -23.30
C LEU A 382 -12.00 7.70 -22.69
N SER A 383 -11.53 6.69 -21.94
CA SER A 383 -12.39 5.66 -21.36
C SER A 383 -13.48 6.23 -20.44
N GLY A 384 -14.63 5.57 -20.28
CA GLY A 384 -15.67 5.98 -19.34
C GLY A 384 -16.36 7.31 -19.68
N ASN A 385 -16.53 7.61 -20.97
CA ASN A 385 -17.22 8.81 -21.44
C ASN A 385 -18.55 8.43 -22.15
N LYS A 386 -19.14 9.36 -22.91
CA LYS A 386 -20.38 9.17 -23.67
C LYS A 386 -20.15 9.24 -25.18
N ILE A 387 -18.94 8.91 -25.64
CA ILE A 387 -18.50 9.08 -27.02
C ILE A 387 -19.14 8.02 -27.91
N ARG A 388 -19.74 8.46 -29.02
CA ARG A 388 -20.40 7.60 -30.03
C ARG A 388 -19.57 7.41 -31.30
N GLU A 389 -18.76 8.40 -31.63
CA GLU A 389 -17.89 8.43 -32.80
C GLU A 389 -16.56 9.08 -32.42
N VAL A 390 -15.48 8.61 -33.05
CA VAL A 390 -14.13 9.15 -32.87
C VAL A 390 -13.68 9.73 -34.21
N PRO A 391 -13.12 10.95 -34.25
CA PRO A 391 -12.54 11.50 -35.47
C PRO A 391 -11.25 10.74 -35.85
N GLU A 392 -10.63 11.13 -36.97
CA GLU A 392 -9.32 10.60 -37.33
C GLU A 392 -8.28 10.83 -36.21
N LEU A 393 -7.55 9.75 -35.90
CA LEU A 393 -6.54 9.71 -34.83
C LEU A 393 -5.18 10.23 -35.33
N PRO A 394 -4.33 10.77 -34.44
CA PRO A 394 -3.02 11.23 -34.83
C PRO A 394 -2.13 10.05 -35.24
N PRO A 395 -1.35 10.14 -36.33
CA PRO A 395 -0.44 9.08 -36.76
C PRO A 395 0.64 8.73 -35.73
N SER A 396 0.92 9.62 -34.77
CA SER A 396 1.89 9.39 -33.70
C SER A 396 1.35 8.55 -32.53
N LEU A 397 0.05 8.25 -32.49
CA LEU A 397 -0.57 7.56 -31.37
C LEU A 397 -0.06 6.12 -31.29
N THR A 398 0.37 5.70 -30.10
CA THR A 398 0.78 4.30 -29.82
C THR A 398 -0.09 3.63 -28.78
N ILE A 399 -0.69 4.42 -27.86
CA ILE A 399 -1.58 3.93 -26.82
C ILE A 399 -2.93 4.62 -26.97
N PHE A 400 -3.96 3.84 -27.25
CA PHE A 400 -5.33 4.33 -27.35
C PHE A 400 -6.25 3.57 -26.41
N ARG A 401 -6.86 4.29 -25.46
CA ARG A 401 -7.87 3.75 -24.55
C ARG A 401 -9.18 4.52 -24.70
N ILE A 402 -10.26 3.82 -24.98
CA ILE A 402 -11.61 4.36 -25.16
C ILE A 402 -12.67 3.35 -24.67
N SER A 403 -12.34 2.61 -23.62
CA SER A 403 -13.26 1.67 -22.99
C SER A 403 -14.48 2.34 -22.37
N ASP A 404 -15.55 1.57 -22.14
CA ASP A 404 -16.82 1.99 -21.53
C ASP A 404 -17.38 3.29 -22.12
N ASN A 405 -17.58 3.29 -23.44
CA ASN A 405 -18.19 4.36 -24.22
C ASN A 405 -19.41 3.82 -25.00
N LEU A 406 -19.84 4.51 -26.06
CA LEU A 406 -21.01 4.15 -26.86
C LEU A 406 -20.65 3.87 -28.33
N LEU A 407 -19.41 3.45 -28.61
CA LEU A 407 -18.94 3.19 -29.96
C LEU A 407 -19.59 1.95 -30.57
N THR A 408 -20.00 2.05 -31.84
CA THR A 408 -20.44 0.89 -32.65
C THR A 408 -19.40 0.48 -33.69
N GLU A 409 -18.47 1.37 -34.01
CA GLU A 409 -17.39 1.18 -34.97
C GLU A 409 -16.13 1.91 -34.52
N LEU A 410 -14.98 1.49 -35.04
CA LEU A 410 -13.68 2.10 -34.78
C LEU A 410 -13.28 3.02 -35.95
N PRO A 411 -12.59 4.15 -35.68
CA PRO A 411 -11.99 4.95 -36.74
C PRO A 411 -10.82 4.17 -37.38
N THR A 412 -10.21 4.74 -38.41
CA THR A 412 -8.92 4.24 -38.90
C THR A 412 -7.89 4.31 -37.76
N LEU A 413 -7.36 3.16 -37.37
CA LEU A 413 -6.39 3.06 -36.28
C LEU A 413 -4.95 3.17 -36.83
N PRO A 414 -4.07 3.95 -36.18
CA PRO A 414 -2.64 3.96 -36.50
C PRO A 414 -1.96 2.69 -36.00
N GLN A 415 -0.63 2.62 -36.13
CA GLN A 415 0.16 1.51 -35.60
C GLN A 415 0.26 1.62 -34.06
N LEU A 416 -0.70 1.00 -33.38
CA LEU A 416 -0.84 1.01 -31.93
C LEU A 416 -0.07 -0.16 -31.29
N THR A 417 0.57 0.10 -30.16
CA THR A 417 1.09 -0.95 -29.27
C THR A 417 0.05 -1.38 -28.24
N THR A 418 -0.89 -0.51 -27.90
CA THR A 418 -1.94 -0.76 -26.90
C THR A 418 -3.28 -0.21 -27.37
N LEU A 419 -4.29 -1.08 -27.38
CA LEU A 419 -5.67 -0.74 -27.68
C LEU A 419 -6.58 -1.26 -26.56
N ASP A 420 -7.30 -0.35 -25.91
CA ASP A 420 -8.42 -0.71 -25.02
C ASP A 420 -9.72 -0.10 -25.53
N VAL A 421 -10.63 -0.96 -25.98
CA VAL A 421 -11.95 -0.63 -26.51
C VAL A 421 -13.07 -1.37 -25.75
N SER A 422 -12.75 -1.91 -24.58
CA SER A 422 -13.66 -2.75 -23.78
C SER A 422 -14.96 -2.02 -23.44
N GLY A 423 -16.09 -2.70 -23.27
CA GLY A 423 -17.35 -2.07 -22.84
C GLY A 423 -18.00 -1.14 -23.87
N ASN A 424 -17.82 -1.39 -25.17
CA ASN A 424 -18.49 -0.69 -26.26
C ASN A 424 -19.49 -1.63 -26.98
N ARG A 425 -19.84 -1.33 -28.24
CA ARG A 425 -20.70 -2.15 -29.10
C ARG A 425 -20.04 -2.40 -30.46
N ILE A 426 -18.72 -2.54 -30.45
CA ILE A 426 -17.91 -2.71 -31.66
C ILE A 426 -18.07 -4.13 -32.18
N LYS A 427 -18.21 -4.27 -33.50
CA LYS A 427 -18.38 -5.57 -34.17
C LYS A 427 -17.12 -6.15 -34.78
N LYS A 428 -16.14 -5.30 -35.08
CA LYS A 428 -14.89 -5.69 -35.73
C LYS A 428 -13.75 -4.78 -35.32
N ILE A 429 -12.57 -5.37 -35.19
CA ILE A 429 -11.30 -4.68 -34.99
C ILE A 429 -10.45 -4.90 -36.26
N PRO A 430 -9.83 -3.86 -36.84
CA PRO A 430 -8.91 -4.04 -37.97
C PRO A 430 -7.60 -4.70 -37.52
N ASP A 431 -6.88 -5.30 -38.47
CA ASP A 431 -5.56 -5.88 -38.19
C ASP A 431 -4.53 -4.80 -37.88
N ILE A 432 -3.79 -4.97 -36.77
CA ILE A 432 -2.74 -4.06 -36.33
C ILE A 432 -1.50 -4.89 -35.98
N GLU A 433 -0.53 -4.93 -36.89
CA GLU A 433 0.67 -5.76 -36.75
C GLU A 433 1.54 -5.40 -35.52
N THR A 434 1.48 -4.13 -35.09
CA THR A 434 2.29 -3.63 -33.97
C THR A 434 1.65 -3.81 -32.59
N LEU A 435 0.45 -4.40 -32.53
CA LEU A 435 -0.35 -4.46 -31.33
C LEU A 435 0.18 -5.49 -30.34
N VAL A 436 0.62 -5.02 -29.17
CA VAL A 436 1.15 -5.84 -28.07
C VAL A 436 0.06 -6.14 -27.04
N LEU A 437 -0.79 -5.16 -26.73
CA LEU A 437 -1.83 -5.27 -25.72
C LEU A 437 -3.21 -4.95 -26.33
N LEU A 438 -4.12 -5.91 -26.30
CA LEU A 438 -5.51 -5.74 -26.74
C LEU A 438 -6.48 -6.03 -25.60
N TYR A 439 -7.26 -5.02 -25.22
CA TYR A 439 -8.42 -5.17 -24.34
C TYR A 439 -9.67 -4.76 -25.13
N ALA A 440 -10.54 -5.73 -25.39
CA ALA A 440 -11.74 -5.56 -26.19
C ALA A 440 -12.94 -6.32 -25.58
N SER A 441 -12.92 -6.50 -24.26
CA SER A 441 -13.98 -7.24 -23.57
C SER A 441 -15.33 -6.51 -23.67
N ARG A 442 -16.45 -7.21 -23.47
CA ARG A 442 -17.80 -6.63 -23.47
C ARG A 442 -18.10 -5.79 -24.72
N ASN A 443 -18.01 -6.41 -25.89
CA ASN A 443 -18.34 -5.82 -27.19
C ASN A 443 -19.28 -6.76 -27.97
N GLU A 444 -19.45 -6.51 -29.27
CA GLU A 444 -20.25 -7.33 -30.19
C GLU A 444 -19.36 -8.00 -31.25
N ILE A 445 -18.08 -8.28 -30.93
CA ILE A 445 -17.09 -8.76 -31.91
C ILE A 445 -17.38 -10.21 -32.30
N GLU A 446 -17.36 -10.49 -33.60
CA GLU A 446 -17.65 -11.82 -34.15
C GLU A 446 -16.40 -12.56 -34.66
N GLU A 447 -15.36 -11.81 -35.05
CA GLU A 447 -14.12 -12.33 -35.64
C GLU A 447 -12.88 -11.84 -34.86
N VAL A 448 -11.91 -12.73 -34.64
CA VAL A 448 -10.60 -12.40 -34.07
C VAL A 448 -9.75 -11.71 -35.15
N PRO A 449 -9.15 -10.53 -34.88
CA PRO A 449 -8.20 -9.91 -35.81
C PRO A 449 -6.87 -10.68 -35.86
N ASN A 450 -5.94 -10.29 -36.72
CA ASN A 450 -4.59 -10.84 -36.70
C ASN A 450 -3.84 -10.40 -35.42
N LEU A 451 -3.57 -11.36 -34.53
CA LEU A 451 -2.97 -11.15 -33.21
C LEU A 451 -1.61 -11.86 -33.03
N LYS A 452 -0.89 -12.13 -34.12
CA LYS A 452 0.40 -12.86 -34.08
C LYS A 452 1.53 -12.17 -33.29
N SER A 453 1.38 -10.89 -32.96
CA SER A 453 2.38 -10.11 -32.20
C SER A 453 1.82 -9.58 -30.88
N THR A 454 0.65 -10.07 -30.45
CA THR A 454 -0.08 -9.56 -29.29
C THR A 454 0.18 -10.44 -28.08
N GLU A 455 0.86 -9.88 -27.08
CA GLU A 455 1.25 -10.58 -25.86
C GLU A 455 0.08 -10.77 -24.88
N ILE A 456 -0.82 -9.77 -24.79
CA ILE A 456 -1.99 -9.80 -23.91
C ILE A 456 -3.26 -9.55 -24.72
N ILE A 457 -4.19 -10.49 -24.65
CA ILE A 457 -5.48 -10.45 -25.34
C ILE A 457 -6.59 -10.67 -24.30
N ASP A 458 -7.47 -9.69 -24.14
CA ASP A 458 -8.77 -9.85 -23.49
C ASP A 458 -9.88 -9.53 -24.50
N MET A 459 -10.53 -10.55 -25.03
CA MET A 459 -11.70 -10.47 -25.90
C MET A 459 -12.91 -11.16 -25.26
N SER A 460 -12.96 -11.22 -23.94
CA SER A 460 -14.07 -11.83 -23.19
C SER A 460 -15.40 -11.10 -23.41
N HIS A 461 -16.54 -11.77 -23.20
CA HIS A 461 -17.88 -11.17 -23.38
C HIS A 461 -18.10 -10.57 -24.79
N ASN A 462 -17.90 -11.37 -25.83
CA ASN A 462 -18.14 -11.03 -27.23
C ASN A 462 -19.00 -12.12 -27.91
N ASN A 463 -19.08 -12.11 -29.24
CA ASN A 463 -19.85 -13.07 -30.05
C ASN A 463 -18.95 -13.99 -30.89
N ILE A 464 -17.69 -14.19 -30.48
CA ILE A 464 -16.68 -14.93 -31.25
C ILE A 464 -17.05 -16.42 -31.26
N LYS A 465 -16.85 -17.09 -32.41
CA LYS A 465 -17.14 -18.52 -32.60
C LYS A 465 -15.91 -19.40 -32.72
N THR A 466 -14.84 -18.87 -33.29
CA THR A 466 -13.63 -19.63 -33.60
C THR A 466 -12.40 -18.81 -33.23
N VAL A 467 -11.43 -19.46 -32.60
CA VAL A 467 -10.11 -18.87 -32.32
C VAL A 467 -9.04 -19.81 -32.87
N SER A 468 -8.17 -19.26 -33.72
CA SER A 468 -7.01 -19.96 -34.27
C SER A 468 -5.85 -18.98 -34.47
N ASP A 469 -4.63 -19.48 -34.64
CA ASP A 469 -3.44 -18.71 -35.04
C ASP A 469 -3.05 -17.52 -34.12
N ILE A 470 -3.35 -17.61 -32.82
CA ILE A 470 -2.89 -16.62 -31.83
C ILE A 470 -1.51 -17.00 -31.27
N SER A 471 -0.70 -16.00 -30.97
CA SER A 471 0.57 -16.15 -30.26
C SER A 471 0.66 -15.11 -29.15
N ALA A 472 0.31 -15.50 -27.93
CA ALA A 472 0.15 -14.60 -26.79
C ALA A 472 0.69 -15.24 -25.50
N SER A 473 1.01 -14.43 -24.50
CA SER A 473 1.23 -14.91 -23.14
C SER A 473 -0.08 -15.08 -22.38
N PHE A 474 -1.04 -14.17 -22.58
CA PHE A 474 -2.33 -14.18 -21.90
C PHE A 474 -3.46 -14.03 -22.92
N ALA A 475 -4.40 -14.97 -22.88
CA ALA A 475 -5.56 -14.99 -23.77
C ALA A 475 -6.85 -15.25 -22.98
N ASP A 476 -7.71 -14.24 -22.89
CA ASP A 476 -9.06 -14.35 -22.32
C ASP A 476 -10.12 -14.21 -23.41
N PHE A 477 -10.79 -15.32 -23.71
CA PHE A 477 -11.93 -15.44 -24.62
C PHE A 477 -13.17 -15.96 -23.88
N SER A 478 -13.24 -15.75 -22.57
CA SER A 478 -14.36 -16.19 -21.74
C SER A 478 -15.67 -15.50 -22.15
N TYR A 479 -16.82 -16.15 -21.91
CA TYR A 479 -18.15 -15.62 -22.20
C TYR A 479 -18.36 -15.23 -23.68
N ASN A 480 -17.88 -16.06 -24.60
CA ASN A 480 -18.13 -15.95 -26.04
C ASN A 480 -19.13 -17.03 -26.50
N ASN A 481 -19.20 -17.26 -27.82
CA ASN A 481 -19.96 -18.33 -28.44
C ASN A 481 -19.02 -19.37 -29.09
N LEU A 482 -17.87 -19.65 -28.47
CA LEU A 482 -16.85 -20.51 -29.08
C LEU A 482 -17.40 -21.93 -29.32
N GLU A 483 -17.18 -22.40 -30.55
CA GLU A 483 -17.39 -23.78 -31.00
C GLU A 483 -16.04 -24.47 -31.24
N GLU A 484 -15.00 -23.71 -31.56
CA GLU A 484 -13.65 -24.18 -31.89
C GLU A 484 -12.59 -23.26 -31.28
N PHE A 485 -11.56 -23.87 -30.67
CA PHE A 485 -10.41 -23.18 -30.10
C PHE A 485 -9.16 -24.03 -30.40
N GLU A 486 -8.37 -23.61 -31.39
CA GLU A 486 -7.18 -24.33 -31.85
C GLU A 486 -5.93 -23.47 -31.68
N VAL A 487 -5.06 -23.85 -30.74
CA VAL A 487 -3.79 -23.14 -30.51
C VAL A 487 -2.66 -24.14 -30.29
N ASP A 488 -1.55 -23.92 -30.97
CA ASP A 488 -0.28 -24.66 -30.88
C ASP A 488 0.86 -23.65 -30.61
N ASP A 489 0.89 -23.09 -29.40
CA ASP A 489 1.93 -22.15 -29.01
C ASP A 489 2.44 -22.44 -27.60
N ASP A 490 3.75 -22.71 -27.46
CA ASP A 490 4.40 -22.95 -26.17
C ASP A 490 4.69 -21.66 -25.36
N TYR A 491 4.31 -20.50 -25.89
CA TYR A 491 4.44 -19.19 -25.25
C TYR A 491 3.30 -18.84 -24.30
N LEU A 492 2.12 -19.48 -24.44
CA LEU A 492 0.95 -19.22 -23.61
C LEU A 492 1.21 -19.55 -22.14
N MET A 493 0.92 -18.57 -21.28
CA MET A 493 1.00 -18.66 -19.82
C MET A 493 -0.38 -18.75 -19.19
N SER A 494 -1.39 -18.10 -19.76
CA SER A 494 -2.78 -18.18 -19.30
C SER A 494 -3.74 -18.30 -20.48
N ILE A 495 -4.64 -19.28 -20.39
CA ILE A 495 -5.73 -19.50 -21.34
C ILE A 495 -7.04 -19.46 -20.56
N LYS A 496 -7.93 -18.53 -20.90
CA LYS A 496 -9.27 -18.46 -20.33
C LYS A 496 -10.31 -18.54 -21.45
N VAL A 497 -11.13 -19.58 -21.43
CA VAL A 497 -12.22 -19.83 -22.38
C VAL A 497 -13.51 -20.18 -21.65
N ALA A 498 -13.64 -19.72 -20.41
CA ALA A 498 -14.78 -20.01 -19.54
C ALA A 498 -16.11 -19.60 -20.19
N HIS A 499 -17.18 -20.30 -19.86
CA HIS A 499 -18.56 -20.03 -20.25
C HIS A 499 -18.85 -20.04 -21.76
N ASN A 500 -18.00 -20.71 -22.54
CA ASN A 500 -18.28 -21.08 -23.93
C ASN A 500 -19.05 -22.42 -23.98
N LYS A 501 -20.37 -22.37 -23.79
CA LYS A 501 -21.23 -23.54 -23.54
C LYS A 501 -21.25 -24.61 -24.63
N ASN A 502 -20.84 -24.27 -25.85
CA ASN A 502 -20.81 -25.20 -26.98
C ASN A 502 -19.40 -25.76 -27.24
N LEU A 503 -18.38 -25.23 -26.58
CA LEU A 503 -16.99 -25.60 -26.81
C LEU A 503 -16.69 -26.99 -26.23
N CYS A 504 -16.23 -27.90 -27.10
CA CYS A 504 -15.56 -29.12 -26.72
C CYS A 504 -14.05 -28.90 -26.90
N LEU A 505 -13.29 -28.96 -25.81
CA LEU A 505 -11.88 -28.63 -25.82
C LEU A 505 -11.02 -29.91 -25.79
N ASP A 506 -10.15 -30.13 -26.78
CA ASP A 506 -9.13 -31.19 -26.77
C ASP A 506 -7.75 -30.52 -26.80
N LEU A 507 -7.04 -30.53 -25.67
CA LEU A 507 -5.75 -29.86 -25.53
C LEU A 507 -4.67 -30.84 -25.06
N ASP A 508 -3.58 -30.89 -25.83
CA ASP A 508 -2.33 -31.49 -25.36
C ASP A 508 -1.52 -30.46 -24.58
N LEU A 509 -1.69 -30.48 -23.26
CA LEU A 509 -1.00 -29.55 -22.35
C LEU A 509 0.51 -29.80 -22.30
N THR A 510 1.03 -30.90 -22.86
CA THR A 510 2.48 -31.13 -22.93
C THR A 510 3.20 -30.18 -23.90
N ILE A 511 2.47 -29.56 -24.83
CA ILE A 511 2.97 -28.53 -25.73
C ILE A 511 3.24 -27.21 -24.95
N PHE A 512 2.37 -26.88 -23.99
CA PHE A 512 2.38 -25.61 -23.28
C PHE A 512 3.30 -25.61 -22.05
N LYS A 513 4.61 -25.49 -22.28
CA LYS A 513 5.65 -25.55 -21.22
C LYS A 513 5.60 -24.40 -20.21
N ARG A 514 4.92 -23.30 -20.55
CA ARG A 514 4.84 -22.08 -19.72
C ARG A 514 3.48 -21.88 -19.07
N LEU A 515 2.50 -22.73 -19.39
CA LEU A 515 1.13 -22.58 -18.90
C LEU A 515 1.11 -22.64 -17.36
N ASP A 516 0.55 -21.59 -16.78
CA ASP A 516 0.36 -21.35 -15.36
C ASP A 516 -1.12 -21.47 -14.99
N CYS A 517 -2.01 -20.96 -15.84
CA CYS A 517 -3.46 -20.92 -15.59
C CYS A 517 -4.26 -21.41 -16.81
N LEU A 518 -5.26 -22.28 -16.56
CA LEU A 518 -6.25 -22.71 -17.54
C LEU A 518 -7.66 -22.58 -16.95
N ASP A 519 -8.44 -21.60 -17.42
CA ASP A 519 -9.84 -21.43 -17.02
C ASP A 519 -10.80 -21.92 -18.10
N ILE A 520 -11.48 -23.03 -17.80
CA ILE A 520 -12.43 -23.71 -18.67
C ILE A 520 -13.78 -23.93 -17.97
N VAL A 521 -14.10 -23.09 -16.97
CA VAL A 521 -15.36 -23.19 -16.21
C VAL A 521 -16.55 -23.06 -17.15
N GLY A 522 -17.50 -23.98 -17.11
CA GLY A 522 -18.78 -23.85 -17.84
C GLY A 522 -18.71 -24.10 -19.35
N ILE A 523 -17.66 -24.75 -19.86
CA ILE A 523 -17.64 -25.32 -21.23
C ILE A 523 -18.33 -26.68 -21.27
N LYS A 524 -18.60 -27.20 -22.48
CA LYS A 524 -19.35 -28.45 -22.68
C LYS A 524 -18.58 -29.68 -22.21
N SER A 525 -17.34 -29.84 -22.65
CA SER A 525 -16.46 -30.94 -22.26
C SER A 525 -14.99 -30.59 -22.54
N ALA A 526 -14.08 -31.24 -21.80
CA ALA A 526 -12.64 -31.08 -21.93
C ALA A 526 -11.92 -32.42 -21.90
N LYS A 527 -11.01 -32.63 -22.85
CA LYS A 527 -10.03 -33.71 -22.83
C LYS A 527 -8.65 -33.09 -22.75
N LEU A 528 -7.96 -33.34 -21.64
CA LEU A 528 -6.66 -32.74 -21.34
C LEU A 528 -5.59 -33.83 -21.25
N ILE A 529 -4.56 -33.74 -22.07
CA ILE A 529 -3.37 -34.58 -21.97
C ILE A 529 -2.31 -33.83 -21.17
N LEU A 530 -1.93 -34.37 -20.01
CA LEU A 530 -1.02 -33.74 -19.05
C LEU A 530 0.17 -34.64 -18.76
N ASN A 531 1.34 -34.04 -18.51
CA ASN A 531 2.54 -34.74 -18.01
C ASN A 531 3.16 -33.95 -16.85
N THR A 532 3.11 -34.50 -15.65
CA THR A 532 3.56 -33.85 -14.41
C THR A 532 5.05 -33.48 -14.40
N GLN A 533 5.88 -34.11 -15.24
CA GLN A 533 7.30 -33.74 -15.38
C GLN A 533 7.51 -32.51 -16.28
N ILE A 534 6.55 -32.24 -17.17
CA ILE A 534 6.62 -31.14 -18.14
C ILE A 534 5.81 -29.94 -17.63
N ASN A 535 4.62 -30.17 -17.09
CA ASN A 535 3.68 -29.13 -16.63
C ASN A 535 3.95 -28.63 -15.19
N THR A 536 5.23 -28.52 -14.80
CA THR A 536 5.62 -28.13 -13.42
C THR A 536 5.24 -26.71 -13.02
N LYS A 537 4.86 -25.87 -13.98
CA LYS A 537 4.45 -24.47 -13.77
C LYS A 537 2.95 -24.25 -13.69
N LEU A 538 2.15 -25.27 -14.01
CA LEU A 538 0.69 -25.15 -14.02
C LEU A 538 0.22 -25.00 -12.56
N ARG A 539 -0.22 -23.79 -12.21
CA ARG A 539 -0.66 -23.40 -10.87
C ARG A 539 -2.12 -23.77 -10.67
N GLU A 540 -2.97 -23.45 -11.64
CA GLU A 540 -4.41 -23.67 -11.55
C GLU A 540 -5.01 -24.14 -12.86
N ILE A 541 -5.96 -25.06 -12.72
CA ILE A 541 -6.94 -25.38 -13.76
C ILE A 541 -8.29 -25.16 -13.09
N ASP A 542 -9.08 -24.25 -13.63
CA ASP A 542 -10.41 -23.94 -13.12
C ASP A 542 -11.47 -24.66 -13.97
N ILE A 543 -12.24 -25.52 -13.31
CA ILE A 543 -13.33 -26.29 -13.94
C ILE A 543 -14.63 -26.13 -13.18
N SER A 544 -15.74 -26.24 -13.90
CA SER A 544 -17.06 -26.42 -13.28
C SER A 544 -17.31 -27.89 -12.92
N ASN A 545 -18.15 -28.14 -11.92
CA ASN A 545 -18.54 -29.52 -11.54
C ASN A 545 -19.20 -30.32 -12.67
N GLU A 546 -19.82 -29.65 -13.63
CA GLU A 546 -20.56 -30.26 -14.74
C GLU A 546 -19.69 -30.54 -15.96
N THR A 547 -18.47 -30.00 -16.01
CA THR A 547 -17.55 -30.19 -17.14
C THR A 547 -17.04 -31.63 -17.16
N GLU A 548 -17.37 -32.37 -18.21
CA GLU A 548 -16.79 -33.70 -18.45
C GLU A 548 -15.30 -33.55 -18.70
N LEU A 549 -14.48 -34.03 -17.75
CA LEU A 549 -13.03 -33.94 -17.80
C LEU A 549 -12.39 -35.32 -17.91
N ILE A 550 -11.62 -35.55 -18.97
CA ILE A 550 -10.79 -36.74 -19.16
C ILE A 550 -9.33 -36.31 -19.04
N MET A 551 -8.61 -36.85 -18.05
CA MET A 551 -7.19 -36.57 -17.80
C MET A 551 -6.33 -37.83 -17.92
N SER A 552 -5.12 -37.68 -18.45
CA SER A 552 -4.15 -38.77 -18.56
C SER A 552 -3.38 -39.09 -17.26
N ASN A 553 -3.36 -38.16 -16.29
CA ASN A 553 -2.65 -38.27 -15.00
C ASN A 553 -3.41 -37.53 -13.88
N ASP A 554 -3.21 -37.92 -12.62
CA ASP A 554 -3.75 -37.20 -11.45
C ASP A 554 -3.01 -35.87 -11.23
N PHE A 555 -3.73 -34.75 -11.34
CA PHE A 555 -3.23 -33.40 -11.08
C PHE A 555 -4.20 -32.68 -10.12
N PRO A 556 -3.72 -31.89 -9.13
CA PRO A 556 -4.60 -31.07 -8.31
C PRO A 556 -5.24 -29.97 -9.16
N VAL A 557 -6.57 -29.95 -9.23
CA VAL A 557 -7.38 -29.00 -10.01
C VAL A 557 -8.17 -28.13 -9.04
N ASN A 558 -8.19 -26.82 -9.26
CA ASN A 558 -9.06 -25.90 -8.53
C ASN A 558 -10.48 -26.06 -9.09
N LYS A 559 -11.38 -26.61 -8.29
CA LYS A 559 -12.78 -26.75 -8.70
C LYS A 559 -13.54 -25.49 -8.32
N ILE A 560 -13.93 -24.72 -9.34
CA ILE A 560 -14.78 -23.55 -9.17
C ILE A 560 -16.24 -24.02 -9.29
N ALA A 561 -16.99 -23.94 -8.18
CA ALA A 561 -18.41 -24.23 -8.18
C ALA A 561 -19.21 -22.92 -8.33
N MET A 562 -19.53 -22.56 -9.57
CA MET A 562 -20.35 -21.39 -9.88
C MET A 562 -21.84 -21.71 -9.92
N THR A 563 -22.64 -20.74 -9.48
CA THR A 563 -24.07 -20.63 -9.77
C THR A 563 -24.32 -19.32 -10.54
N GLY A 564 -25.51 -19.10 -11.10
CA GLY A 564 -25.87 -17.83 -11.72
C GLY A 564 -25.90 -16.62 -10.76
N LYS A 565 -25.57 -16.80 -9.48
CA LYS A 565 -25.56 -15.79 -8.42
C LYS A 565 -24.15 -15.30 -8.05
N VAL A 566 -23.10 -15.81 -8.67
CA VAL A 566 -21.72 -15.39 -8.40
C VAL A 566 -21.02 -15.01 -9.69
N GLY A 567 -20.14 -14.02 -9.61
CA GLY A 567 -19.22 -13.65 -10.66
C GLY A 567 -17.83 -13.44 -10.07
N TYR A 568 -16.80 -13.84 -10.78
CA TYR A 568 -15.44 -13.43 -10.48
C TYR A 568 -14.80 -12.87 -11.74
N ALA A 569 -13.79 -12.02 -11.54
CA ALA A 569 -12.96 -11.52 -12.61
C ALA A 569 -11.59 -11.22 -12.02
N ASP A 570 -10.55 -11.64 -12.72
CA ASP A 570 -9.19 -11.33 -12.34
C ASP A 570 -8.36 -10.87 -13.55
N MET A 571 -7.26 -10.19 -13.28
CA MET A 571 -6.32 -9.66 -14.25
C MET A 571 -4.95 -9.46 -13.59
N GLN A 572 -3.88 -9.93 -14.25
CA GLN A 572 -2.51 -9.71 -13.77
C GLN A 572 -2.14 -8.22 -13.65
N GLY A 573 -2.75 -7.36 -14.47
CA GLY A 573 -2.53 -5.92 -14.44
C GLY A 573 -1.12 -5.57 -14.94
N GLN A 574 -0.42 -4.69 -14.23
CA GLN A 574 0.93 -4.24 -14.60
C GLN A 574 2.05 -5.06 -13.93
N ARG A 575 1.69 -6.04 -13.10
CA ARG A 575 2.64 -6.93 -12.43
C ARG A 575 3.26 -7.91 -13.44
N GLY A 576 4.43 -8.45 -13.09
CA GLY A 576 5.11 -9.48 -13.90
C GLY A 576 4.49 -10.87 -13.78
N THR A 577 3.70 -11.14 -12.75
CA THR A 577 3.05 -12.42 -12.47
C THR A 577 1.70 -12.19 -11.79
N MET A 578 0.76 -13.12 -11.95
CA MET A 578 -0.46 -13.21 -11.16
C MET A 578 -0.17 -13.96 -9.85
N GLU A 579 -0.13 -13.23 -8.74
CA GLU A 579 0.18 -13.76 -7.40
C GLU A 579 -1.09 -14.11 -6.60
N ASP A 580 -2.28 -13.67 -7.05
CA ASP A 580 -3.53 -13.93 -6.35
C ASP A 580 -4.07 -15.35 -6.56
N ALA A 581 -4.84 -15.83 -5.60
CA ALA A 581 -5.63 -17.06 -5.70
C ALA A 581 -7.06 -16.84 -5.17
N LEU A 582 -8.01 -17.60 -5.70
CA LEU A 582 -9.44 -17.47 -5.39
C LEU A 582 -10.02 -18.77 -4.83
N ILE A 583 -11.02 -18.65 -3.98
CA ILE A 583 -11.99 -19.72 -3.70
C ILE A 583 -13.36 -19.20 -4.14
N VAL A 584 -14.04 -19.93 -5.01
CA VAL A 584 -15.43 -19.67 -5.39
C VAL A 584 -16.19 -20.98 -5.35
N ASP A 585 -16.83 -21.26 -4.20
CA ASP A 585 -17.60 -22.47 -3.97
C ASP A 585 -19.01 -22.17 -3.48
N SER A 586 -19.94 -22.09 -4.43
CA SER A 586 -21.35 -21.81 -4.14
C SER A 586 -22.09 -22.96 -3.45
N ASN A 587 -21.54 -24.19 -3.44
CA ASN A 587 -22.21 -25.34 -2.81
C ASN A 587 -22.17 -25.23 -1.28
N ILE A 588 -21.05 -24.75 -0.74
CA ILE A 588 -20.85 -24.51 0.69
C ILE A 588 -20.89 -23.02 1.06
N GLY A 589 -21.12 -22.15 0.06
CA GLY A 589 -21.25 -20.70 0.24
C GLY A 589 -19.96 -20.03 0.68
N ILE A 590 -18.79 -20.50 0.22
CA ILE A 590 -17.48 -19.97 0.58
C ILE A 590 -16.87 -19.23 -0.62
N TYR A 591 -16.43 -18.01 -0.37
CA TYR A 591 -15.82 -17.12 -1.36
C TYR A 591 -14.59 -16.45 -0.74
N ALA A 592 -13.43 -16.50 -1.37
CA ALA A 592 -12.22 -15.91 -0.80
C ALA A 592 -11.27 -15.37 -1.85
N ILE A 593 -10.55 -14.31 -1.48
CA ILE A 593 -9.40 -13.79 -2.22
C ILE A 593 -8.17 -13.91 -1.32
N PHE A 594 -7.10 -14.44 -1.91
CA PHE A 594 -5.76 -14.52 -1.34
C PHE A 594 -4.82 -13.71 -2.22
N ASP A 595 -4.60 -12.46 -1.85
CA ASP A 595 -3.66 -11.58 -2.55
C ASP A 595 -2.23 -11.87 -2.05
N GLY A 596 -1.42 -12.42 -2.94
CA GLY A 596 -0.11 -12.96 -2.66
C GLY A 596 1.01 -11.97 -2.94
N HIS A 597 2.09 -12.01 -2.17
CA HIS A 597 3.28 -11.20 -2.43
C HIS A 597 4.58 -11.96 -2.17
N GLY A 598 5.56 -11.75 -3.06
CA GLY A 598 6.80 -12.52 -3.03
C GLY A 598 6.64 -13.92 -3.64
N GLY A 599 5.68 -14.07 -4.56
CA GLY A 599 5.29 -15.28 -5.27
C GLY A 599 3.91 -15.80 -4.86
N HIS A 600 3.25 -16.53 -5.77
CA HIS A 600 1.92 -17.13 -5.57
C HIS A 600 1.87 -18.34 -4.63
N ILE A 601 3.02 -18.87 -4.19
CA ILE A 601 3.06 -20.15 -3.45
C ILE A 601 2.19 -20.10 -2.18
N VAL A 602 2.21 -18.98 -1.47
CA VAL A 602 1.46 -18.84 -0.22
C VAL A 602 -0.03 -18.69 -0.48
N SER A 603 -0.44 -17.86 -1.44
CA SER A 603 -1.84 -17.65 -1.81
C SER A 603 -2.47 -18.94 -2.36
N SER A 604 -1.82 -19.62 -3.31
CA SER A 604 -2.32 -20.87 -3.90
C SER A 604 -2.43 -22.01 -2.89
N LEU A 605 -1.39 -22.22 -2.06
CA LEU A 605 -1.43 -23.26 -1.03
C LEU A 605 -2.49 -22.96 0.02
N SER A 606 -2.65 -21.69 0.42
CA SER A 606 -3.67 -21.27 1.38
C SER A 606 -5.07 -21.52 0.82
N ALA A 607 -5.33 -21.11 -0.43
CA ALA A 607 -6.60 -21.34 -1.11
C ALA A 607 -6.95 -22.84 -1.14
N GLN A 608 -6.02 -23.69 -1.57
CA GLN A 608 -6.21 -25.13 -1.66
C GLN A 608 -6.51 -25.76 -0.29
N ARG A 609 -5.62 -25.57 0.69
CA ARG A 609 -5.72 -26.24 2.01
C ARG A 609 -6.90 -25.77 2.82
N ILE A 610 -7.21 -24.48 2.75
CA ILE A 610 -8.37 -23.91 3.45
C ILE A 610 -9.65 -24.42 2.80
N HIS A 611 -9.74 -24.45 1.47
CA HIS A 611 -10.90 -25.03 0.78
C HIS A 611 -11.11 -26.49 1.15
N GLU A 612 -10.06 -27.33 1.07
CA GLU A 612 -10.10 -28.76 1.47
C GLU A 612 -10.65 -28.95 2.90
N ARG A 613 -10.22 -28.11 3.84
CA ARG A 613 -10.67 -28.19 5.24
C ARG A 613 -12.12 -27.77 5.39
N LEU A 614 -12.54 -26.72 4.69
CA LEU A 614 -13.90 -26.18 4.75
C LEU A 614 -14.95 -27.03 4.03
N GLN A 615 -14.55 -28.00 3.18
CA GLN A 615 -15.48 -28.99 2.61
C GLN A 615 -16.24 -29.80 3.67
N SER A 616 -15.68 -29.92 4.87
CA SER A 616 -16.32 -30.62 6.00
C SER A 616 -17.37 -29.80 6.75
N LEU A 617 -17.55 -28.52 6.40
CA LEU A 617 -18.42 -27.59 7.11
C LEU A 617 -19.90 -27.97 6.94
N GLN A 618 -20.53 -28.44 8.02
CA GLN A 618 -21.96 -28.78 8.01
C GLN A 618 -22.85 -27.66 8.57
N ASN A 619 -22.39 -26.93 9.60
CA ASN A 619 -23.16 -25.91 10.32
C ASN A 619 -22.33 -24.64 10.60
N GLY A 620 -22.99 -23.53 10.95
CA GLY A 620 -22.32 -22.24 11.10
C GLY A 620 -21.51 -22.01 12.38
N SER A 621 -21.85 -22.65 13.49
CA SER A 621 -21.09 -22.52 14.75
C SER A 621 -19.64 -23.02 14.65
N GLU A 622 -19.34 -23.89 13.68
CA GLU A 622 -18.02 -24.48 13.48
C GLU A 622 -17.12 -23.64 12.56
N PHE A 623 -17.68 -22.65 11.83
CA PHE A 623 -16.93 -21.94 10.79
C PHE A 623 -15.67 -21.25 11.33
N ARG A 624 -15.80 -20.43 12.38
CA ARG A 624 -14.68 -19.68 12.97
C ARG A 624 -13.58 -20.60 13.51
N GLU A 625 -13.95 -21.70 14.13
CA GLU A 625 -12.99 -22.68 14.65
C GLU A 625 -12.29 -23.40 13.49
N LEU A 626 -13.06 -23.88 12.50
CA LEU A 626 -12.55 -24.65 11.38
C LEU A 626 -11.60 -23.83 10.50
N ILE A 627 -11.92 -22.56 10.21
CA ILE A 627 -11.03 -21.67 9.46
C ILE A 627 -9.77 -21.33 10.25
N THR A 628 -9.86 -21.14 11.56
CA THR A 628 -8.68 -20.91 12.41
C THR A 628 -7.75 -22.11 12.37
N GLN A 629 -8.29 -23.33 12.53
CA GLN A 629 -7.52 -24.57 12.40
C GLN A 629 -6.91 -24.74 11.00
N ALA A 630 -7.65 -24.36 9.95
CA ALA A 630 -7.15 -24.41 8.58
C ALA A 630 -5.95 -23.49 8.37
N VAL A 631 -6.06 -22.22 8.81
CA VAL A 631 -4.99 -21.23 8.73
C VAL A 631 -3.78 -21.67 9.55
N ASP A 632 -3.97 -22.17 10.78
CA ASP A 632 -2.88 -22.67 11.62
C ASP A 632 -2.14 -23.84 10.96
N SER A 633 -2.88 -24.76 10.33
CA SER A 633 -2.31 -25.88 9.58
C SER A 633 -1.45 -25.40 8.40
N VAL A 634 -1.95 -24.43 7.64
CA VAL A 634 -1.20 -23.81 6.51
C VAL A 634 0.06 -23.12 7.02
N VAL A 635 -0.04 -22.32 8.08
CA VAL A 635 1.11 -21.64 8.70
C VAL A 635 2.16 -22.64 9.17
N GLY A 636 1.76 -23.79 9.72
CA GLY A 636 2.65 -24.89 10.07
C GLY A 636 3.40 -25.43 8.86
N GLU A 637 2.68 -25.80 7.80
CA GLU A 637 3.25 -26.33 6.54
C GLU A 637 4.23 -25.32 5.89
N LEU A 638 3.88 -24.03 5.86
CA LEU A 638 4.73 -22.97 5.29
C LEU A 638 6.04 -22.79 6.07
N LYS A 639 5.99 -22.89 7.41
CA LYS A 639 7.19 -22.83 8.27
C LYS A 639 8.12 -24.01 8.06
N GLU A 640 7.56 -25.22 7.94
CA GLU A 640 8.32 -26.44 7.64
C GLU A 640 9.02 -26.34 6.27
N LYS A 641 8.32 -25.83 5.26
CA LYS A 641 8.85 -25.60 3.91
C LYS A 641 9.75 -24.36 3.79
N LYS A 642 9.84 -23.52 4.83
CA LYS A 642 10.62 -22.26 4.86
C LYS A 642 10.27 -21.31 3.71
N VAL A 643 8.98 -21.19 3.40
CA VAL A 643 8.49 -20.25 2.39
C VAL A 643 8.69 -18.82 2.88
N LEU A 644 9.20 -17.94 2.02
CA LEU A 644 9.59 -16.57 2.38
C LEU A 644 8.51 -15.52 2.12
N GLY A 645 7.62 -15.76 1.15
CA GLY A 645 6.55 -14.83 0.78
C GLY A 645 5.39 -14.81 1.78
N GLY A 646 4.34 -14.10 1.43
CA GLY A 646 3.12 -14.02 2.22
C GLY A 646 1.87 -13.88 1.35
N SER A 647 0.72 -13.92 2.00
CA SER A 647 -0.58 -13.69 1.39
C SER A 647 -1.51 -13.04 2.39
N THR A 648 -2.37 -12.16 1.89
CA THR A 648 -3.60 -11.78 2.58
C THR A 648 -4.62 -12.91 2.45
N MET A 649 -5.73 -12.79 3.17
CA MET A 649 -6.92 -13.62 3.03
C MET A 649 -8.13 -12.78 3.41
N CYS A 650 -9.05 -12.55 2.48
CA CYS A 650 -10.39 -12.08 2.79
C CYS A 650 -11.39 -13.15 2.37
N LEU A 651 -11.87 -13.92 3.35
CA LEU A 651 -12.79 -15.05 3.15
C LEU A 651 -14.19 -14.69 3.67
N VAL A 652 -15.20 -14.96 2.87
CA VAL A 652 -16.61 -14.73 3.15
C VAL A 652 -17.36 -16.07 3.11
N ARG A 653 -18.16 -16.32 4.15
CA ARG A 653 -19.15 -17.38 4.19
C ARG A 653 -20.55 -16.79 4.11
N VAL A 654 -21.30 -17.16 3.07
CA VAL A 654 -22.72 -16.85 2.93
C VAL A 654 -23.53 -18.01 3.50
N GLY A 655 -23.88 -17.91 4.78
CA GLY A 655 -24.70 -18.89 5.49
C GLY A 655 -26.20 -18.78 5.17
N GLN A 656 -27.00 -19.49 5.96
CA GLN A 656 -28.46 -19.45 5.86
C GLN A 656 -29.00 -18.08 6.30
N ASP A 657 -28.62 -17.62 7.49
CA ASP A 657 -29.14 -16.39 8.10
C ASP A 657 -28.09 -15.26 8.18
N LYS A 658 -26.81 -15.61 8.17
CA LYS A 658 -25.69 -14.67 8.36
C LYS A 658 -24.66 -14.76 7.26
N ILE A 659 -23.99 -13.64 7.01
CA ILE A 659 -22.77 -13.56 6.23
C ILE A 659 -21.62 -13.31 7.22
N GLU A 660 -20.61 -14.15 7.19
CA GLU A 660 -19.45 -14.10 8.08
C GLU A 660 -18.19 -13.82 7.26
N VAL A 661 -17.33 -12.92 7.75
CA VAL A 661 -16.08 -12.52 7.10
C VAL A 661 -14.91 -12.84 8.02
N ALA A 662 -13.89 -13.51 7.49
CA ALA A 662 -12.62 -13.83 8.12
C ALA A 662 -11.50 -13.14 7.34
N ASN A 663 -10.85 -12.14 7.94
CA ASN A 663 -9.84 -11.31 7.26
C ASN A 663 -8.44 -11.41 7.90
N ILE A 664 -7.41 -11.47 7.05
CA ILE A 664 -5.98 -11.31 7.36
C ILE A 664 -5.38 -10.45 6.24
N GLY A 665 -4.71 -9.35 6.55
CA GLY A 665 -4.19 -8.43 5.53
C GLY A 665 -5.20 -7.38 5.08
N ASP A 666 -5.05 -6.87 3.87
CA ASP A 666 -5.73 -5.67 3.35
C ASP A 666 -6.55 -5.91 2.07
N SER A 667 -6.76 -7.16 1.66
CA SER A 667 -7.92 -7.50 0.85
C SER A 667 -9.22 -7.13 1.59
N ARG A 668 -10.26 -6.76 0.83
CA ARG A 668 -11.45 -6.13 1.41
C ARG A 668 -12.76 -6.76 0.95
N CYS A 669 -13.70 -6.84 1.89
CA CYS A 669 -15.10 -7.21 1.66
C CYS A 669 -16.01 -6.00 1.91
N VAL A 670 -16.85 -5.68 0.93
CA VAL A 670 -17.88 -4.63 0.99
C VAL A 670 -19.25 -5.25 0.73
N ALA A 671 -20.19 -4.98 1.64
CA ALA A 671 -21.59 -5.34 1.48
C ALA A 671 -22.39 -4.19 0.86
N ILE A 672 -23.17 -4.51 -0.16
CA ILE A 672 -24.21 -3.64 -0.70
C ILE A 672 -25.51 -3.97 0.03
N LEU A 673 -26.11 -2.96 0.65
CA LEU A 673 -27.29 -3.14 1.49
C LEU A 673 -28.57 -2.86 0.69
N LYS A 674 -29.68 -3.48 1.12
CA LYS A 674 -30.99 -3.33 0.48
C LYS A 674 -31.58 -1.92 0.59
N ASP A 675 -31.10 -1.12 1.55
CA ASP A 675 -31.50 0.27 1.73
C ASP A 675 -30.80 1.24 0.74
N GLY A 676 -29.96 0.72 -0.16
CA GLY A 676 -29.24 1.51 -1.14
C GLY A 676 -27.91 2.08 -0.63
N THR A 677 -27.42 1.64 0.53
CA THR A 677 -26.11 2.03 1.09
C THR A 677 -25.06 0.91 0.96
N GLN A 678 -23.82 1.20 1.35
CA GLN A 678 -22.73 0.22 1.42
C GLN A 678 -22.15 0.13 2.83
N ARG A 679 -21.58 -1.02 3.19
CA ARG A 679 -20.82 -1.22 4.41
C ARG A 679 -19.61 -2.10 4.17
N GLN A 680 -18.42 -1.60 4.49
CA GLN A 680 -17.21 -2.41 4.56
C GLN A 680 -17.28 -3.39 5.75
N LEU A 681 -17.05 -4.68 5.50
CA LEU A 681 -17.14 -5.75 6.50
C LEU A 681 -15.78 -6.22 7.02
N SER A 682 -14.69 -5.99 6.28
CA SER A 682 -13.32 -6.30 6.71
C SER A 682 -12.55 -5.02 7.02
N ASN A 683 -11.66 -5.04 8.01
CA ASN A 683 -10.73 -3.94 8.25
C ASN A 683 -9.41 -4.21 7.53
N ASP A 684 -8.94 -3.24 6.76
CA ASP A 684 -7.66 -3.36 6.05
C ASP A 684 -6.52 -3.29 7.08
N HIS A 685 -5.77 -4.36 7.24
CA HIS A 685 -4.64 -4.42 8.18
C HIS A 685 -3.41 -3.69 7.62
N LYS A 686 -3.52 -2.39 7.31
CA LYS A 686 -2.41 -1.56 6.85
C LYS A 686 -1.51 -1.18 8.04
N PRO A 687 -0.17 -1.11 7.88
CA PRO A 687 0.77 -0.66 8.92
C PRO A 687 0.60 0.80 9.34
N THR A 688 -0.28 1.57 8.69
CA THR A 688 -0.67 2.92 9.09
C THR A 688 -1.88 2.93 10.04
N TYR A 689 -2.60 1.81 10.17
CA TYR A 689 -3.75 1.70 11.05
C TYR A 689 -3.29 1.57 12.51
N ARG A 690 -3.77 2.48 13.38
CA ARG A 690 -3.27 2.64 14.75
C ARG A 690 -3.27 1.35 15.58
N PRO A 691 -4.35 0.53 15.62
CA PRO A 691 -4.34 -0.73 16.35
C PRO A 691 -3.25 -1.69 15.86
N GLU A 692 -2.98 -1.73 14.55
CA GLU A 692 -1.91 -2.56 13.99
C GLU A 692 -0.52 -2.04 14.36
N VAL A 693 -0.31 -0.73 14.33
CA VAL A 693 0.94 -0.11 14.81
C VAL A 693 1.22 -0.49 16.26
N GLU A 694 0.19 -0.40 17.12
CA GLU A 694 0.32 -0.74 18.53
C GLU A 694 0.61 -2.23 18.74
N ARG A 695 -0.06 -3.12 17.99
CA ARG A 695 0.19 -4.57 18.01
C ARG A 695 1.61 -4.91 17.54
N ILE A 696 2.06 -4.37 16.41
CA ILE A 696 3.41 -4.55 15.86
C ILE A 696 4.46 -4.13 16.90
N ARG A 697 4.24 -3.00 17.58
CA ARG A 697 5.11 -2.51 18.66
C ARG A 697 5.15 -3.48 19.84
N GLU A 698 4.01 -3.99 20.29
CA GLU A 698 3.95 -4.95 21.40
C GLU A 698 4.71 -6.26 21.12
N LYS A 699 4.88 -6.58 19.84
CA LYS A 699 5.69 -7.71 19.35
C LYS A 699 7.17 -7.37 19.13
N GLY A 700 7.61 -6.17 19.54
CA GLY A 700 9.00 -5.73 19.45
C GLY A 700 9.43 -5.28 18.05
N SER A 701 8.48 -4.94 17.18
CA SER A 701 8.75 -4.42 15.84
C SER A 701 8.31 -2.95 15.69
N PHE A 702 8.44 -2.38 14.50
CA PHE A 702 8.15 -0.98 14.23
C PHE A 702 7.60 -0.77 12.81
N VAL A 703 6.93 0.37 12.61
CA VAL A 703 6.48 0.83 11.30
C VAL A 703 7.36 2.01 10.87
N SER A 704 7.78 2.02 9.61
CA SER A 704 8.53 3.12 9.00
C SER A 704 8.05 3.32 7.57
N LYS A 705 7.80 4.57 7.16
CA LYS A 705 7.30 4.93 5.81
C LYS A 705 6.04 4.13 5.41
N GLY A 706 5.10 3.94 6.35
CA GLY A 706 3.87 3.18 6.13
C GLY A 706 4.08 1.66 5.96
N ARG A 707 5.25 1.12 6.28
CA ARG A 707 5.59 -0.30 6.12
C ARG A 707 6.17 -0.91 7.40
N VAL A 708 5.84 -2.18 7.68
CA VAL A 708 6.43 -2.92 8.82
C VAL A 708 7.92 -3.15 8.54
N GLN A 709 8.77 -2.72 9.48
CA GLN A 709 10.22 -2.65 9.32
C GLN A 709 10.70 -1.92 8.04
N GLY A 710 9.87 -1.02 7.48
CA GLY A 710 10.15 -0.35 6.21
C GLY A 710 10.06 -1.24 4.96
N ARG A 711 9.57 -2.48 5.10
CA ARG A 711 9.58 -3.51 4.04
C ARG A 711 8.17 -3.88 3.58
N LEU A 712 7.31 -4.32 4.50
CA LEU A 712 6.01 -4.92 4.16
C LEU A 712 4.86 -3.91 4.24
N ALA A 713 3.99 -3.89 3.24
CA ALA A 713 2.86 -2.96 3.14
C ALA A 713 1.59 -3.41 3.91
N VAL A 714 1.61 -4.62 4.48
CA VAL A 714 0.56 -5.20 5.32
C VAL A 714 1.06 -5.47 6.73
N ALA A 715 0.17 -5.37 7.72
CA ALA A 715 0.48 -5.61 9.14
C ALA A 715 0.22 -7.06 9.56
N ARG A 716 -0.69 -7.76 8.87
CA ARG A 716 -1.01 -9.17 9.08
C ARG A 716 -0.94 -9.90 7.75
N ALA A 717 -0.44 -11.13 7.76
CA ALA A 717 -0.35 -11.98 6.58
C ALA A 717 -0.28 -13.46 7.00
N ILE A 718 -0.73 -14.34 6.12
CA ILE A 718 -0.34 -15.76 6.14
C ILE A 718 1.07 -15.79 5.53
N GLY A 719 2.11 -16.20 6.29
CA GLY A 719 3.50 -16.13 5.82
C GLY A 719 4.30 -14.97 6.41
N ASP A 720 5.27 -14.45 5.65
CA ASP A 720 6.18 -13.34 6.03
C ASP A 720 6.91 -13.53 7.37
N PHE A 721 7.22 -14.76 7.75
CA PHE A 721 7.79 -15.07 9.07
C PHE A 721 9.14 -14.40 9.35
N ALA A 722 9.81 -13.88 8.31
CA ALA A 722 11.06 -13.14 8.42
C ALA A 722 10.87 -11.67 8.87
N VAL A 723 9.65 -11.15 8.87
CA VAL A 723 9.33 -9.78 9.29
C VAL A 723 8.75 -9.81 10.70
N LEU A 724 9.50 -9.29 11.67
CA LEU A 724 9.06 -9.26 13.07
C LEU A 724 7.76 -8.43 13.19
N GLY A 725 6.81 -8.89 13.99
CA GLY A 725 5.52 -8.21 14.23
C GLY A 725 4.39 -8.60 13.28
N ILE A 726 4.67 -9.34 12.20
CA ILE A 726 3.63 -9.92 11.35
C ILE A 726 3.05 -11.18 11.99
N GLU A 727 1.73 -11.31 11.95
CA GLU A 727 1.00 -12.45 12.49
C GLU A 727 -0.13 -12.85 11.54
N SER A 728 -0.48 -14.14 11.58
CA SER A 728 -1.57 -14.74 10.80
C SER A 728 -2.85 -14.84 11.64
N VAL A 729 -3.22 -13.75 12.32
CA VAL A 729 -4.39 -13.69 13.21
C VAL A 729 -5.61 -13.19 12.45
N ILE A 730 -6.65 -14.04 12.39
CA ILE A 730 -7.92 -13.75 11.73
C ILE A 730 -8.71 -12.71 12.52
N GLU A 731 -9.22 -11.71 11.82
CA GLU A 731 -10.27 -10.82 12.31
C GLU A 731 -11.64 -11.25 11.76
N PHE A 732 -12.64 -11.32 12.64
CA PHE A 732 -13.98 -11.79 12.29
C PHE A 732 -15.02 -10.67 12.35
N THR A 733 -15.84 -10.56 11.31
CA THR A 733 -17.04 -9.71 11.26
C THR A 733 -18.23 -10.54 10.78
N GLU A 734 -19.43 -10.15 11.16
CA GLU A 734 -20.66 -10.76 10.65
C GLU A 734 -21.75 -9.70 10.38
N ILE A 735 -22.67 -10.05 9.48
CA ILE A 735 -23.86 -9.25 9.17
C ILE A 735 -25.03 -10.18 8.87
N ASP A 736 -26.25 -9.75 9.20
CA ASP A 736 -27.45 -10.49 8.84
C ASP A 736 -27.63 -10.49 7.32
N LYS A 737 -27.88 -11.67 6.75
CA LYS A 737 -27.97 -11.86 5.29
C LYS A 737 -29.19 -11.15 4.70
N ASP A 738 -30.27 -11.05 5.47
CA ASP A 738 -31.55 -10.50 5.04
C ASP A 738 -31.49 -9.00 4.69
N ILE A 739 -30.49 -8.26 5.14
CA ILE A 739 -30.27 -6.84 4.80
C ILE A 739 -29.27 -6.63 3.66
N VAL A 740 -28.58 -7.68 3.21
CA VAL A 740 -27.55 -7.62 2.16
C VAL A 740 -28.15 -7.99 0.82
N SER A 741 -27.88 -7.19 -0.21
CA SER A 741 -28.22 -7.51 -1.60
C SER A 741 -27.07 -8.20 -2.31
N ARG A 742 -25.84 -7.69 -2.13
CA ARG A 742 -24.61 -8.24 -2.71
C ARG A 742 -23.41 -8.13 -1.78
N ILE A 743 -22.44 -9.01 -2.00
CA ILE A 743 -21.09 -8.91 -1.45
C ILE A 743 -20.10 -8.68 -2.60
N VAL A 744 -19.13 -7.79 -2.37
CA VAL A 744 -17.98 -7.56 -3.25
C VAL A 744 -16.71 -7.84 -2.45
N ILE A 745 -15.90 -8.79 -2.91
CA ILE A 745 -14.57 -9.10 -2.37
C ILE A 745 -13.54 -8.67 -3.40
N GLY A 746 -12.46 -8.02 -2.98
CA GLY A 746 -11.40 -7.58 -3.88
C GLY A 746 -10.05 -7.46 -3.16
N CYS A 747 -8.96 -7.62 -3.91
CA CYS A 747 -7.59 -7.34 -3.45
C CYS A 747 -7.30 -5.83 -3.46
N ASP A 748 -6.08 -5.44 -3.06
CA ASP A 748 -5.66 -4.03 -3.06
C ASP A 748 -5.62 -3.42 -4.47
N GLY A 749 -5.32 -4.22 -5.51
CA GLY A 749 -5.37 -3.78 -6.89
C GLY A 749 -6.74 -3.28 -7.35
N LEU A 750 -7.83 -3.70 -6.70
CA LEU A 750 -9.15 -3.07 -6.84
C LEU A 750 -9.27 -1.82 -5.94
N TYR A 751 -9.11 -1.99 -4.63
CA TYR A 751 -9.54 -1.01 -3.64
C TYR A 751 -8.58 0.17 -3.43
N ASP A 752 -7.36 0.12 -3.96
CA ASP A 752 -6.44 1.26 -3.99
C ASP A 752 -6.89 2.33 -4.99
N VAL A 753 -7.73 1.97 -5.98
CA VAL A 753 -8.21 2.89 -7.04
C VAL A 753 -9.72 2.94 -7.22
N VAL A 754 -10.47 2.00 -6.63
CA VAL A 754 -11.94 1.95 -6.64
C VAL A 754 -12.46 2.12 -5.21
N SER A 755 -13.26 3.16 -4.97
CA SER A 755 -13.85 3.42 -3.64
C SER A 755 -15.05 2.51 -3.36
N ASN A 756 -15.44 2.39 -2.08
CA ASN A 756 -16.62 1.63 -1.70
C ASN A 756 -17.91 2.24 -2.32
N GLU A 757 -17.95 3.56 -2.50
CA GLU A 757 -19.03 4.27 -3.20
C GLU A 757 -19.07 3.94 -4.69
N ASP A 758 -17.92 3.80 -5.34
CA ASP A 758 -17.86 3.34 -6.73
C ASP A 758 -18.38 1.90 -6.84
N CYS A 759 -18.04 1.02 -5.89
CA CYS A 759 -18.57 -0.35 -5.84
C CYS A 759 -20.10 -0.35 -5.75
N LEU A 760 -20.69 0.49 -4.90
CA LEU A 760 -22.14 0.66 -4.79
C LEU A 760 -22.76 1.10 -6.12
N LYS A 761 -22.18 2.12 -6.76
CA LYS A 761 -22.67 2.64 -8.05
C LYS A 761 -22.64 1.56 -9.13
N ILE A 762 -21.50 0.87 -9.30
CA ILE A 762 -21.32 -0.17 -10.31
C ILE A 762 -22.25 -1.35 -10.03
N CYS A 763 -22.45 -1.74 -8.77
CA CYS A 763 -23.42 -2.79 -8.44
C CYS A 763 -24.85 -2.39 -8.83
N ASN A 764 -25.28 -1.17 -8.54
CA ASN A 764 -26.64 -0.71 -8.84
C ASN A 764 -26.92 -0.58 -10.35
N GLU A 765 -25.89 -0.31 -11.16
CA GLU A 765 -26.01 -0.19 -12.61
C GLU A 765 -26.06 -1.54 -13.35
N ASN A 766 -25.78 -2.66 -12.67
CA ASN A 766 -25.63 -3.98 -13.30
C ASN A 766 -26.45 -5.05 -12.59
N GLN A 767 -27.23 -5.82 -13.33
CA GLN A 767 -28.05 -6.89 -12.75
C GLN A 767 -27.28 -8.19 -12.48
N SER A 768 -26.25 -8.48 -13.27
CA SER A 768 -25.46 -9.71 -13.18
C SER A 768 -24.23 -9.53 -12.29
N ALA A 769 -24.02 -10.45 -11.34
CA ALA A 769 -22.79 -10.51 -10.55
C ALA A 769 -21.54 -10.66 -11.43
N VAL A 770 -21.61 -11.46 -12.50
CA VAL A 770 -20.53 -11.66 -13.48
C VAL A 770 -20.14 -10.33 -14.14
N THR A 771 -21.11 -9.64 -14.74
CA THR A 771 -20.84 -8.36 -15.41
C THR A 771 -20.32 -7.32 -14.43
N THR A 772 -20.80 -7.35 -13.18
CA THR A 772 -20.34 -6.45 -12.11
C THR A 772 -18.87 -6.72 -11.76
N ALA A 773 -18.45 -7.98 -11.62
CA ALA A 773 -17.06 -8.34 -11.31
C ALA A 773 -16.09 -7.85 -12.39
N TYR A 774 -16.40 -8.11 -13.67
CA TYR A 774 -15.60 -7.62 -14.80
C TYR A 774 -15.56 -6.09 -14.87
N LYS A 775 -16.69 -5.41 -14.63
CA LYS A 775 -16.71 -3.94 -14.61
C LYS A 775 -15.87 -3.34 -13.49
N LEU A 776 -15.88 -3.96 -12.30
CA LEU A 776 -15.03 -3.52 -11.18
C LEU A 776 -13.55 -3.70 -11.50
N ARG A 777 -13.17 -4.88 -12.02
CA ARG A 777 -11.80 -5.18 -12.46
C ARG A 777 -11.31 -4.18 -13.51
N ASP A 778 -12.10 -3.99 -14.58
CA ASP A 778 -11.71 -3.10 -15.67
C ASP A 778 -11.66 -1.65 -15.21
N ARG A 779 -12.59 -1.23 -14.35
CA ARG A 779 -12.58 0.10 -13.74
C ARG A 779 -11.29 0.34 -12.94
N ALA A 780 -10.81 -0.66 -12.20
CA ALA A 780 -9.54 -0.54 -11.49
C ALA A 780 -8.35 -0.40 -12.45
N PHE A 781 -8.32 -1.21 -13.51
CA PHE A 781 -7.28 -1.12 -14.54
C PHE A 781 -7.28 0.24 -15.25
N GLN A 782 -8.46 0.74 -15.65
CA GLN A 782 -8.64 2.04 -16.30
C GLN A 782 -8.20 3.21 -15.41
N ARG A 783 -8.40 3.10 -14.10
CA ARG A 783 -7.94 4.07 -13.11
C ARG A 783 -6.45 3.96 -12.78
N GLY A 784 -5.73 3.10 -13.50
CA GLY A 784 -4.28 2.99 -13.42
C GLY A 784 -3.78 2.09 -12.28
N SER A 785 -4.57 1.11 -11.85
CA SER A 785 -4.09 0.09 -10.92
C SER A 785 -2.78 -0.52 -11.44
N THR A 786 -1.80 -0.62 -10.55
CA THR A 786 -0.47 -1.17 -10.84
C THR A 786 -0.29 -2.58 -10.29
N ASP A 787 -1.32 -3.15 -9.67
CA ASP A 787 -1.27 -4.45 -9.01
C ASP A 787 -2.00 -5.55 -9.79
N ASN A 788 -1.95 -6.79 -9.27
CA ASN A 788 -2.92 -7.82 -9.63
C ASN A 788 -4.31 -7.37 -9.20
N ILE A 789 -5.32 -7.63 -10.02
CA ILE A 789 -6.70 -7.21 -9.77
C ILE A 789 -7.54 -8.47 -9.72
N SER A 790 -8.12 -8.77 -8.56
CA SER A 790 -9.03 -9.89 -8.34
C SER A 790 -10.30 -9.40 -7.70
N VAL A 791 -11.45 -9.82 -8.23
CA VAL A 791 -12.78 -9.41 -7.76
C VAL A 791 -13.72 -10.61 -7.73
N ILE A 792 -14.47 -10.76 -6.63
CA ILE A 792 -15.61 -11.69 -6.53
C ILE A 792 -16.85 -10.88 -6.16
N VAL A 793 -17.95 -11.10 -6.87
CA VAL A 793 -19.26 -10.52 -6.59
C VAL A 793 -20.26 -11.64 -6.35
N VAL A 794 -21.00 -11.57 -5.23
CA VAL A 794 -21.99 -12.59 -4.85
C VAL A 794 -23.35 -11.92 -4.65
N ASP A 795 -24.37 -12.40 -5.37
CA ASP A 795 -25.77 -12.06 -5.15
C ASP A 795 -26.31 -12.84 -3.95
N CYS A 796 -26.75 -12.12 -2.91
CA CYS A 796 -27.26 -12.72 -1.66
C CYS A 796 -28.79 -12.95 -1.67
N LEU A 797 -29.46 -12.54 -2.75
CA LEU A 797 -30.91 -12.66 -2.97
C LEU A 797 -31.30 -13.98 -3.64
#